data_AF-A0A2N4WR69-F1
#
_entry.id   AF-A0A2N4WR69-F1
#
_cell.length_a   1.000
_cell.length_b   1.000
_cell.length_c   1.000
_cell.angle_alpha   90.00
_cell.angle_beta   90.00
_cell.angle_gamma   90.00
#
_symmetry.space_group_name_H-M   'P 1'
#
loop_
_entity.id
_entity.type
_entity.pdbx_description
1 polymer ?
#
loop_
_entity_poly.entity_id
_entity_poly.type
_entity_poly.pdbx_seq_one_letter_code
_entity_poly.pdbx_strand_id
1 'polypeptide(L)'
;MVVANADEAEDSWSCEATLKLLSEIPLAALLKPDGVAGRLDRMLRQTELGELGLRSFVFRRIEIEAWMMQTPNCGRRSVLELRSRVSSHVYHALVAAGMNSDDASEAAEAMLSAPAQTEASIDGPPDGLNLEDLIGWHLQQAKPRSREILSRRFGLGGATKQTLAEIGLDLSVTRERIRQVEAKELKRIRELCMRFPLDAHLDRERKRCVDELFGDRVHATHSEVERFARAITGHLELAIEVVGHDRTSWLTQGAQELPRGWLRPGTEAELVSKSASQLAEHVGDEALPRAFAPLTVNLAPRYALAAAQLELGWHIESGYAFRRRPGRRAMRTATLHALLSAIGRPTEVAELLARYHEGVPTDICSDRDLIMVMEDAPHLFLELEEARWTSLGAHGEPPVPVANDADTATPSGDDEVDDGTVASALERALRTRGPTRVSTLIDDALDILPSGRSPRSVGPTLLTNPSRFVRALPGVWALPEQIPTEPELAKADAVDYLLNPTQARSYALARRAGEPWGCYPLWTPTAEMRLCRWARYHGEVELLSSLLAISSIDCWPTDSEDKAWWQNAKQRGSRFELCFDPRPSFVALTPDRVLALALALVDHGTLGWVTVNRTLRYQACAHIAAGVLETLADAGIVTPAQGSYAWQLPHFKGPRLQEWVERLSDVIHRKGLVGWDDTELCKLGETILGDAPGGGEAVAPVVDEMDELELLMAEHRHAMRVRRLQEQFNGADA
;
A
#
# COMPACT_ATOMS: atom_id res chain seq x y z
N MET A 1 -53.87 21.55 -39.58
CA MET A 1 -53.25 22.12 -40.80
C MET A 1 -52.00 21.30 -41.06
N VAL A 2 -51.86 20.47 -42.08
CA VAL A 2 -52.39 20.37 -43.47
C VAL A 2 -52.41 18.85 -43.73
N VAL A 3 -53.46 18.17 -44.21
CA VAL A 3 -54.16 18.26 -45.50
C VAL A 3 -55.57 17.67 -45.32
N ALA A 4 -56.57 18.38 -45.85
CA ALA A 4 -57.91 17.89 -46.10
C ALA A 4 -58.01 17.26 -47.50
N ASN A 5 -59.07 16.50 -47.71
CA ASN A 5 -59.62 15.97 -48.97
C ASN A 5 -59.19 14.55 -49.37
N ALA A 6 -60.09 13.61 -49.07
CA ALA A 6 -60.41 12.50 -49.96
C ALA A 6 -61.92 12.18 -49.83
N ASP A 7 -62.76 13.21 -49.94
CA ASP A 7 -64.11 13.07 -50.50
C ASP A 7 -63.92 13.09 -52.02
N GLU A 8 -63.63 11.93 -52.61
CA GLU A 8 -63.78 11.60 -54.05
C GLU A 8 -63.18 10.20 -54.31
N ALA A 9 -63.86 9.16 -53.83
CA ALA A 9 -63.84 7.79 -54.36
C ALA A 9 -64.99 7.00 -53.69
N GLU A 10 -66.22 7.23 -54.14
CA GLU A 10 -67.28 6.23 -54.01
C GLU A 10 -66.84 4.99 -54.80
N ASP A 11 -66.18 4.05 -54.13
CA ASP A 11 -66.24 2.59 -54.38
C ASP A 11 -65.43 1.78 -53.34
N SER A 12 -65.27 2.32 -52.12
CA SER A 12 -64.78 1.53 -50.99
C SER A 12 -65.91 0.65 -50.46
N TRP A 13 -65.94 -0.60 -50.89
CA TRP A 13 -66.80 -1.64 -50.33
C TRP A 13 -66.75 -1.59 -48.80
N SER A 14 -67.83 -1.13 -48.15
CA SER A 14 -67.88 -1.15 -46.69
C SER A 14 -67.77 -2.60 -46.24
N CYS A 15 -67.07 -2.86 -45.12
CA CYS A 15 -67.00 -4.20 -44.53
C CYS A 15 -68.36 -4.89 -44.51
N GLU A 16 -69.45 -4.15 -44.31
CA GLU A 16 -70.82 -4.67 -44.27
C GLU A 16 -71.35 -5.13 -45.65
N ALA A 17 -70.98 -4.48 -46.76
CA ALA A 17 -71.30 -4.92 -48.13
C ALA A 17 -70.47 -6.16 -48.53
N THR A 18 -69.19 -6.16 -48.16
CA THR A 18 -68.25 -7.28 -48.34
C THR A 18 -68.66 -8.51 -47.52
N LEU A 19 -69.23 -8.31 -46.33
CA LEU A 19 -69.75 -9.37 -45.46
C LEU A 19 -71.09 -9.96 -45.95
N LYS A 20 -71.90 -9.22 -46.72
CA LYS A 20 -73.14 -9.75 -47.34
C LYS A 20 -72.85 -10.77 -48.44
N LEU A 21 -71.67 -10.74 -49.04
CA LEU A 21 -71.20 -11.74 -50.02
C LEU A 21 -70.76 -13.07 -49.38
N LEU A 22 -70.45 -13.08 -48.09
CA LEU A 22 -70.06 -14.30 -47.38
C LEU A 22 -71.31 -15.14 -47.09
N SER A 23 -71.57 -16.12 -47.95
CA SER A 23 -72.61 -17.13 -47.73
C SER A 23 -72.41 -17.89 -46.41
N GLU A 24 -73.50 -18.35 -45.78
CA GLU A 24 -73.48 -19.28 -44.62
C GLU A 24 -73.08 -20.72 -45.04
N ILE A 25 -72.06 -20.84 -45.89
CA ILE A 25 -71.48 -22.13 -46.23
C ILE A 25 -70.70 -22.61 -45.00
N PRO A 26 -70.96 -23.83 -44.49
CA PRO A 26 -70.21 -24.40 -43.40
C PRO A 26 -68.72 -24.51 -43.72
N LEU A 27 -67.84 -24.21 -42.77
CA LEU A 27 -66.39 -24.25 -42.95
C LEU A 27 -65.91 -25.62 -43.48
N ALA A 28 -66.53 -26.73 -43.08
CA ALA A 28 -66.19 -28.06 -43.58
C ALA A 28 -66.51 -28.25 -45.08
N ALA A 29 -67.53 -27.57 -45.60
CA ALA A 29 -67.88 -27.60 -47.02
C ALA A 29 -67.00 -26.63 -47.83
N LEU A 30 -66.62 -25.49 -47.22
CA LEU A 30 -65.76 -24.47 -47.80
C LEU A 30 -64.32 -24.96 -48.01
N LEU A 31 -63.81 -25.65 -46.99
CA LEU A 31 -62.44 -26.15 -46.89
C LEU A 31 -62.42 -27.62 -47.35
N LYS A 32 -62.52 -27.86 -48.67
CA LYS A 32 -62.51 -29.22 -49.23
C LYS A 32 -61.35 -30.07 -48.63
N PRO A 33 -61.55 -31.38 -48.38
CA PRO A 33 -60.57 -32.22 -47.67
C PRO A 33 -59.21 -32.34 -48.36
N ASP A 34 -59.19 -32.23 -49.70
CA ASP A 34 -58.00 -32.42 -50.53
C ASP A 34 -57.05 -31.22 -50.41
N GLY A 35 -56.33 -31.15 -49.29
CA GLY A 35 -55.29 -30.14 -49.05
C GLY A 35 -55.25 -29.56 -47.64
N VAL A 36 -56.13 -29.99 -46.73
CA VAL A 36 -56.09 -29.60 -45.31
C VAL A 36 -55.27 -30.63 -44.52
N ALA A 37 -54.37 -30.18 -43.65
CA ALA A 37 -53.61 -31.08 -42.81
C ALA A 37 -54.55 -31.97 -41.97
N GLY A 38 -54.22 -33.26 -41.84
CA GLY A 38 -55.12 -34.26 -41.24
C GLY A 38 -55.57 -34.00 -39.78
N ARG A 39 -54.97 -33.02 -39.10
CA ARG A 39 -55.44 -32.54 -37.78
C ARG A 39 -56.60 -31.55 -37.91
N LEU A 40 -56.50 -30.59 -38.84
CA LEU A 40 -57.57 -29.61 -39.08
C LEU A 40 -58.75 -30.26 -39.79
N ASP A 41 -58.54 -31.19 -40.74
CA ASP A 41 -59.62 -31.97 -41.37
C ASP A 41 -60.41 -32.80 -40.34
N ARG A 42 -59.71 -33.49 -39.43
CA ARG A 42 -60.34 -34.24 -38.35
C ARG A 42 -61.18 -33.34 -37.45
N MET A 43 -60.69 -32.14 -37.13
CA MET A 43 -61.40 -31.18 -36.30
C MET A 43 -62.65 -30.62 -36.98
N LEU A 44 -62.56 -30.29 -38.27
CA LEU A 44 -63.71 -29.84 -39.06
C LEU A 44 -64.80 -30.92 -39.16
N ARG A 45 -64.46 -32.21 -39.08
CA ARG A 45 -65.44 -33.31 -39.13
C ARG A 45 -65.99 -33.73 -37.77
N GLN A 46 -65.23 -33.55 -36.70
CA GLN A 46 -65.54 -34.11 -35.37
C GLN A 46 -66.01 -33.06 -34.35
N THR A 47 -66.01 -31.78 -34.71
CA THR A 47 -66.42 -30.68 -33.82
C THR A 47 -67.38 -29.74 -34.53
N GLU A 48 -68.09 -28.92 -33.75
CA GLU A 48 -69.00 -27.87 -34.27
C GLU A 48 -68.28 -26.83 -35.15
N LEU A 49 -66.94 -26.81 -35.16
CA LEU A 49 -66.14 -25.92 -36.02
C LEU A 49 -66.46 -26.07 -37.50
N GLY A 50 -66.75 -27.29 -37.97
CA GLY A 50 -67.06 -27.53 -39.38
C GLY A 50 -68.45 -27.06 -39.80
N GLU A 51 -69.38 -27.01 -38.85
CA GLU A 51 -70.78 -26.59 -39.05
C GLU A 51 -70.92 -25.06 -39.01
N LEU A 52 -69.95 -24.36 -38.43
CA LEU A 52 -69.92 -22.89 -38.41
C LEU A 52 -69.84 -22.34 -39.82
N GLY A 53 -70.77 -21.43 -40.14
CA GLY A 53 -70.71 -20.63 -41.36
C GLY A 53 -69.49 -19.70 -41.38
N LEU A 54 -68.98 -19.42 -42.58
CA LEU A 54 -67.84 -18.51 -42.79
C LEU A 54 -68.05 -17.14 -42.12
N ARG A 55 -69.26 -16.58 -42.21
CA ARG A 55 -69.61 -15.30 -41.57
C ARG A 55 -69.48 -15.40 -40.04
N SER A 56 -70.06 -16.44 -39.44
CA SER A 56 -69.97 -16.67 -38.00
C SER A 56 -68.53 -16.84 -37.52
N PHE A 57 -67.68 -17.51 -38.30
CA PHE A 57 -66.26 -17.64 -38.01
C PHE A 57 -65.55 -16.28 -38.00
N VAL A 58 -65.78 -15.40 -38.98
CA VAL A 58 -65.15 -14.08 -39.03
C VAL A 58 -65.53 -13.23 -37.81
N PHE A 59 -66.79 -13.27 -37.38
CA PHE A 59 -67.27 -12.51 -36.21
C PHE A 59 -66.77 -13.05 -34.87
N ARG A 60 -66.74 -14.38 -34.71
CA ARG A 60 -66.33 -15.03 -33.44
C ARG A 60 -64.90 -15.54 -33.48
N ARG A 61 -64.10 -15.05 -34.42
CA ARG A 61 -62.75 -15.56 -34.75
C ARG A 61 -61.85 -15.69 -33.53
N ILE A 62 -61.79 -14.64 -32.70
CA ILE A 62 -60.91 -14.59 -31.53
C ILE A 62 -61.30 -15.67 -30.50
N GLU A 63 -62.60 -15.86 -30.25
CA GLU A 63 -63.11 -16.88 -29.34
C GLU A 63 -62.82 -18.29 -29.88
N ILE A 64 -63.08 -18.51 -31.17
CA ILE A 64 -62.89 -19.80 -31.84
C ILE A 64 -61.41 -20.18 -31.85
N GLU A 65 -60.52 -19.25 -32.19
CA GLU A 65 -59.08 -19.52 -32.22
C GLU A 65 -58.50 -19.75 -30.82
N ALA A 66 -58.98 -19.02 -29.81
CA ALA A 66 -58.61 -19.25 -28.42
C ALA A 66 -59.05 -20.65 -27.96
N TRP A 67 -60.27 -21.07 -28.32
CA TRP A 67 -60.76 -22.42 -28.07
C TRP A 67 -59.95 -23.49 -28.83
N MET A 68 -59.61 -23.26 -30.10
CA MET A 68 -58.76 -24.17 -30.89
C MET A 68 -57.38 -24.35 -30.27
N MET A 69 -56.81 -23.30 -29.67
CA MET A 69 -55.52 -23.34 -28.98
C MET A 69 -55.56 -24.14 -27.66
N GLN A 70 -56.74 -24.33 -27.07
CA GLN A 70 -56.94 -25.10 -25.84
C GLN A 70 -57.38 -26.56 -26.11
N THR A 71 -57.71 -26.89 -27.36
CA THR A 71 -58.19 -28.22 -27.75
C THR A 71 -57.03 -29.20 -27.95
N PRO A 72 -57.07 -30.42 -27.39
CA PRO A 72 -56.00 -31.42 -27.56
C PRO A 72 -55.70 -31.73 -29.03
N ASN A 73 -54.42 -31.87 -29.38
CA ASN A 73 -53.92 -32.12 -30.74
C ASN A 73 -54.11 -30.97 -31.75
N CYS A 74 -54.58 -29.80 -31.30
CA CYS A 74 -54.67 -28.57 -32.08
C CYS A 74 -53.73 -27.51 -31.49
N GLY A 75 -53.16 -26.68 -32.35
CA GLY A 75 -52.22 -25.65 -31.90
C GLY A 75 -52.02 -24.60 -32.96
N ARG A 76 -51.03 -23.73 -32.75
CA ARG A 76 -50.81 -22.53 -33.56
C ARG A 76 -50.73 -22.81 -35.07
N ARG A 77 -50.20 -23.96 -35.48
CA ARG A 77 -50.14 -24.35 -36.91
C ARG A 77 -51.53 -24.58 -37.51
N SER A 78 -52.44 -25.28 -36.81
CA SER A 78 -53.82 -25.51 -37.28
C SER A 78 -54.60 -24.21 -37.37
N VAL A 79 -54.39 -23.28 -36.43
CA VAL A 79 -55.03 -21.95 -36.44
C VAL A 79 -54.53 -21.11 -37.61
N LEU A 80 -53.22 -21.08 -37.87
CA LEU A 80 -52.65 -20.34 -39.00
C LEU A 80 -53.09 -20.94 -40.34
N GLU A 81 -53.17 -22.26 -40.44
CA GLU A 81 -53.66 -22.94 -41.63
C GLU A 81 -55.14 -22.62 -41.89
N LEU A 82 -55.99 -22.67 -40.86
CA LEU A 82 -57.39 -22.27 -40.96
C LEU A 82 -57.53 -20.82 -41.44
N ARG A 83 -56.78 -19.88 -40.83
CA ARG A 83 -56.76 -18.46 -41.23
C ARG A 83 -56.35 -18.28 -42.68
N SER A 84 -55.25 -18.90 -43.11
CA SER A 84 -54.73 -18.77 -44.47
C SER A 84 -55.73 -19.30 -45.50
N ARG A 85 -56.38 -20.43 -45.22
CA ARG A 85 -57.37 -21.03 -46.11
C ARG A 85 -58.65 -20.20 -46.19
N VAL A 86 -59.14 -19.71 -45.05
CA VAL A 86 -60.29 -18.81 -45.01
C VAL A 86 -59.98 -17.49 -45.74
N SER A 87 -58.78 -16.93 -45.56
CA SER A 87 -58.32 -15.72 -46.25
C SER A 87 -58.30 -15.90 -47.76
N SER A 88 -57.70 -16.99 -48.25
CA SER A 88 -57.68 -17.33 -49.67
C SER A 88 -59.09 -17.50 -50.23
N HIS A 89 -60.03 -18.07 -49.47
CA HIS A 89 -61.40 -18.23 -49.92
C HIS A 89 -62.17 -16.90 -49.98
N VAL A 90 -62.00 -16.05 -48.96
CA VAL A 90 -62.57 -14.70 -48.94
C VAL A 90 -62.02 -13.90 -50.12
N TYR A 91 -60.70 -13.90 -50.33
CA TYR A 91 -60.05 -13.27 -51.48
C TYR A 91 -60.69 -13.69 -52.82
N HIS A 92 -60.83 -14.99 -53.08
CA HIS A 92 -61.44 -15.46 -54.32
C HIS A 92 -62.91 -15.09 -54.47
N ALA A 93 -63.68 -15.06 -53.36
CA ALA A 93 -65.07 -14.62 -53.38
C ALA A 93 -65.19 -13.13 -53.72
N LEU A 94 -64.28 -12.30 -53.22
CA LEU A 94 -64.25 -10.86 -53.51
C LEU A 94 -63.85 -10.58 -54.95
N VAL A 95 -62.84 -11.27 -55.48
CA VAL A 95 -62.48 -11.18 -56.90
C VAL A 95 -63.64 -11.61 -57.81
N ALA A 96 -64.33 -12.71 -57.46
CA ALA A 96 -65.49 -13.18 -58.21
C ALA A 96 -66.69 -12.20 -58.17
N ALA A 97 -66.77 -11.37 -57.13
CA ALA A 97 -67.77 -10.31 -56.99
C ALA A 97 -67.40 -9.01 -57.72
N GLY A 98 -66.29 -8.98 -58.45
CA GLY A 98 -65.86 -7.84 -59.27
C GLY A 98 -64.85 -6.91 -58.59
N MET A 99 -64.34 -7.25 -57.40
CA MET A 99 -63.27 -6.51 -56.72
C MET A 99 -61.93 -6.79 -57.42
N ASN A 100 -61.06 -5.79 -57.55
CA ASN A 100 -59.73 -6.02 -58.12
C ASN A 100 -58.87 -6.88 -57.16
N SER A 101 -57.80 -7.51 -57.67
CA SER A 101 -57.00 -8.45 -56.87
C SER A 101 -56.33 -7.79 -55.67
N ASP A 102 -55.87 -6.56 -55.81
CA ASP A 102 -55.07 -5.91 -54.78
C ASP A 102 -55.97 -5.51 -53.60
N ASP A 103 -57.13 -4.91 -53.89
CA ASP A 103 -58.15 -4.56 -52.89
C ASP A 103 -58.80 -5.81 -52.27
N ALA A 104 -59.02 -6.87 -53.07
CA ALA A 104 -59.55 -8.13 -52.56
C ALA A 104 -58.58 -8.82 -51.59
N SER A 105 -57.27 -8.73 -51.85
CA SER A 105 -56.24 -9.28 -50.97
C SER A 105 -56.16 -8.50 -49.67
N GLU A 106 -56.16 -7.16 -49.76
CA GLU A 106 -56.13 -6.27 -48.61
C GLU A 106 -57.39 -6.43 -47.75
N ALA A 107 -58.57 -6.51 -48.35
CA ALA A 107 -59.83 -6.74 -47.64
C ALA A 107 -59.90 -8.12 -46.98
N ALA A 108 -59.42 -9.18 -47.64
CA ALA A 108 -59.39 -10.53 -47.08
C ALA A 108 -58.40 -10.65 -45.90
N GLU A 109 -57.28 -9.93 -45.95
CA GLU A 109 -56.32 -9.85 -44.85
C GLU A 109 -56.84 -8.97 -43.71
N ALA A 110 -57.49 -7.85 -44.01
CA ALA A 110 -58.10 -6.96 -43.02
C ALA A 110 -59.24 -7.63 -42.23
N MET A 111 -60.07 -8.46 -42.88
CA MET A 111 -61.13 -9.23 -42.22
C MET A 111 -60.59 -10.28 -41.22
N LEU A 112 -59.39 -10.81 -41.47
CA LEU A 112 -58.78 -11.90 -40.68
C LEU A 112 -57.64 -11.45 -39.78
N SER A 113 -57.25 -10.18 -39.90
CA SER A 113 -56.43 -9.46 -38.92
C SER A 113 -57.35 -8.93 -37.81
N ALA A 114 -56.94 -9.01 -36.54
CA ALA A 114 -57.58 -8.23 -35.48
C ALA A 114 -56.82 -6.91 -35.38
N PRO A 115 -57.47 -5.83 -34.91
CA PRO A 115 -56.72 -4.66 -34.47
C PRO A 115 -55.68 -5.16 -33.47
N ALA A 116 -54.43 -4.74 -33.70
CA ALA A 116 -53.39 -4.86 -32.68
C ALA A 116 -54.00 -4.40 -31.36
N GLN A 117 -53.70 -5.12 -30.29
CA GLN A 117 -53.99 -4.68 -28.93
C GLN A 117 -53.72 -3.18 -28.88
N THR A 118 -54.79 -2.41 -28.62
CA THR A 118 -54.72 -0.99 -28.37
C THR A 118 -53.52 -0.79 -27.47
N GLU A 119 -52.54 0.02 -27.90
CA GLU A 119 -51.60 0.62 -26.97
C GLU A 119 -52.48 1.29 -25.92
N ALA A 120 -52.68 0.61 -24.78
CA ALA A 120 -53.29 1.22 -23.64
C ALA A 120 -52.50 2.49 -23.41
N SER A 121 -53.19 3.64 -23.38
CA SER A 121 -52.60 4.87 -22.91
C SER A 121 -51.94 4.55 -21.58
N ILE A 122 -50.61 4.45 -21.57
CA ILE A 122 -49.87 4.26 -20.32
C ILE A 122 -50.04 5.60 -19.63
N ASP A 123 -50.89 5.63 -18.60
CA ASP A 123 -50.99 6.78 -17.70
C ASP A 123 -49.58 7.15 -17.24
N GLY A 124 -49.26 8.44 -17.24
CA GLY A 124 -47.91 8.88 -16.88
C GLY A 124 -47.50 8.42 -15.49
N PRO A 125 -46.18 8.32 -15.22
CA PRO A 125 -45.71 8.09 -13.86
C PRO A 125 -46.23 9.21 -12.93
N PRO A 126 -46.49 8.91 -11.64
CA PRO A 126 -46.79 9.91 -10.64
C PRO A 126 -45.76 11.06 -10.63
N ASP A 127 -46.22 12.29 -10.37
CA ASP A 127 -45.32 13.43 -10.24
C ASP A 127 -44.39 13.27 -9.02
N GLY A 128 -43.14 13.70 -9.17
CA GLY A 128 -42.18 13.79 -8.06
C GLY A 128 -41.50 12.49 -7.64
N LEU A 129 -41.64 11.39 -8.40
CA LEU A 129 -40.89 10.15 -8.13
C LEU A 129 -39.37 10.39 -8.17
N ASN A 130 -38.61 9.69 -7.33
CA ASN A 130 -37.15 9.64 -7.47
C ASN A 130 -36.74 8.66 -8.59
N LEU A 131 -35.44 8.52 -8.87
CA LEU A 131 -34.97 7.65 -9.96
C LEU A 131 -35.35 6.18 -9.75
N GLU A 132 -35.22 5.68 -8.53
CA GLU A 132 -35.50 4.29 -8.18
C GLU A 132 -36.99 3.97 -8.36
N ASP A 133 -37.87 4.84 -7.88
CA ASP A 133 -39.32 4.70 -8.03
C ASP A 133 -39.76 4.81 -9.49
N LEU A 134 -39.15 5.70 -10.27
CA LEU A 134 -39.46 5.87 -11.70
C LEU A 134 -39.01 4.66 -12.54
N ILE A 135 -37.80 4.14 -12.28
CA ILE A 135 -37.34 2.86 -12.85
C ILE A 135 -38.25 1.72 -12.41
N GLY A 136 -38.63 1.69 -11.13
CA GLY A 136 -39.58 0.72 -10.58
C GLY A 136 -40.92 0.76 -11.32
N TRP A 137 -41.44 1.95 -11.59
CA TRP A 137 -42.66 2.15 -12.37
C TRP A 137 -42.52 1.63 -13.82
N HIS A 138 -41.41 1.93 -14.50
CA HIS A 138 -41.14 1.37 -15.84
C HIS A 138 -41.09 -0.16 -15.83
N LEU A 139 -40.45 -0.75 -14.82
CA LEU A 139 -40.37 -2.21 -14.64
C LEU A 139 -41.73 -2.84 -14.34
N GLN A 140 -42.65 -2.14 -13.68
CA GLN A 140 -44.01 -2.61 -13.46
C GLN A 140 -44.82 -2.75 -14.76
N GLN A 141 -44.47 -2.01 -15.81
CA GLN A 141 -45.07 -2.16 -17.14
C GLN A 141 -44.53 -3.37 -17.92
N ALA A 142 -43.39 -3.93 -17.50
CA ALA A 142 -42.83 -5.16 -18.07
C ALA A 142 -43.63 -6.40 -17.64
N LYS A 143 -43.59 -7.44 -18.47
CA LYS A 143 -44.23 -8.73 -18.16
C LYS A 143 -43.60 -9.32 -16.88
N PRO A 144 -44.34 -10.05 -16.03
CA PRO A 144 -43.83 -10.57 -14.75
C PRO A 144 -42.50 -11.32 -14.89
N ARG A 145 -42.38 -12.19 -15.89
CA ARG A 145 -41.16 -12.97 -16.16
C ARG A 145 -39.98 -12.10 -16.61
N SER A 146 -40.25 -11.07 -17.40
CA SER A 146 -39.24 -10.12 -17.88
C SER A 146 -38.71 -9.26 -16.74
N ARG A 147 -39.62 -8.81 -15.87
CA ARG A 147 -39.31 -8.07 -14.65
C ARG A 147 -38.43 -8.88 -13.72
N GLU A 148 -38.78 -10.14 -13.48
CA GLU A 148 -37.97 -11.06 -12.67
C GLU A 148 -36.53 -11.22 -13.21
N ILE A 149 -36.40 -11.39 -14.53
CA ILE A 149 -35.08 -11.50 -15.18
C ILE A 149 -34.25 -10.22 -14.96
N LEU A 150 -34.83 -9.03 -15.17
CA LEU A 150 -34.13 -7.76 -14.96
C LEU A 150 -33.81 -7.53 -13.48
N SER A 151 -34.74 -7.82 -12.57
CA SER A 151 -34.52 -7.69 -11.12
C SER A 151 -33.34 -8.53 -10.64
N ARG A 152 -33.25 -9.80 -11.07
CA ARG A 152 -32.11 -10.69 -10.75
C ARG A 152 -30.81 -10.24 -11.40
N ARG A 153 -30.87 -9.76 -12.65
CA ARG A 153 -29.69 -9.33 -13.40
C ARG A 153 -29.01 -8.13 -12.77
N PHE A 154 -29.79 -7.12 -12.39
CA PHE A 154 -29.30 -5.86 -11.84
C PHE A 154 -29.30 -5.83 -10.30
N GLY A 155 -29.85 -6.85 -9.63
CA GLY A 155 -29.91 -6.89 -8.17
C GLY A 155 -30.89 -5.87 -7.58
N LEU A 156 -32.06 -5.72 -8.23
CA LEU A 156 -33.08 -4.75 -7.82
C LEU A 156 -33.82 -5.24 -6.57
N GLY A 157 -34.25 -4.30 -5.72
CA GLY A 157 -34.98 -4.63 -4.48
C GLY A 157 -34.14 -5.38 -3.43
N GLY A 158 -32.81 -5.24 -3.46
CA GLY A 158 -31.89 -5.89 -2.50
C GLY A 158 -31.46 -7.32 -2.87
N ALA A 159 -31.85 -7.81 -4.06
CA ALA A 159 -31.41 -9.10 -4.56
C ALA A 159 -29.91 -9.09 -4.95
N THR A 160 -29.26 -10.25 -4.88
CA THR A 160 -27.88 -10.42 -5.39
C THR A 160 -27.87 -10.39 -6.93
N LYS A 161 -26.92 -9.67 -7.52
CA LYS A 161 -26.74 -9.63 -8.98
C LYS A 161 -26.38 -11.03 -9.50
N GLN A 162 -27.11 -11.52 -10.50
CA GLN A 162 -26.87 -12.81 -11.14
C GLN A 162 -26.39 -12.66 -12.59
N THR A 163 -25.62 -13.63 -13.07
CA THR A 163 -25.23 -13.70 -14.49
C THR A 163 -26.37 -14.23 -15.36
N LEU A 164 -26.37 -13.91 -16.66
CA LEU A 164 -27.36 -14.45 -17.60
C LEU A 164 -27.38 -15.99 -17.65
N ALA A 165 -26.25 -16.63 -17.33
CA ALA A 165 -26.13 -18.08 -17.27
C ALA A 165 -26.80 -18.66 -16.01
N GLU A 166 -26.56 -18.06 -14.84
CA GLU A 166 -27.23 -18.41 -13.58
C GLU A 166 -28.74 -18.26 -13.69
N ILE A 167 -29.22 -17.12 -14.20
CA ILE A 167 -30.66 -16.87 -14.41
C ILE A 167 -31.25 -17.90 -15.39
N GLY A 168 -30.49 -18.26 -16.44
CA GLY A 168 -30.93 -19.28 -17.40
C GLY A 168 -31.07 -20.66 -16.78
N LEU A 169 -30.12 -21.04 -15.93
CA LEU A 169 -30.15 -22.30 -15.18
C LEU A 169 -31.39 -22.36 -14.27
N ASP A 170 -31.61 -21.32 -13.45
CA ASP A 170 -32.74 -21.22 -12.52
C ASP A 170 -34.09 -21.27 -13.24
N LEU A 171 -34.19 -20.63 -14.41
CA LEU A 171 -35.42 -20.57 -15.20
C LEU A 171 -35.54 -21.71 -16.23
N SER A 172 -34.62 -22.68 -16.21
CA SER A 172 -34.57 -23.83 -17.14
C SER A 172 -34.62 -23.42 -18.62
N VAL A 173 -33.88 -22.36 -18.97
CA VAL A 173 -33.76 -21.82 -20.34
C VAL A 173 -32.30 -21.51 -20.68
N THR A 174 -31.98 -21.43 -21.96
CA THR A 174 -30.61 -21.13 -22.38
C THR A 174 -30.23 -19.68 -22.03
N ARG A 175 -28.93 -19.44 -21.80
CA ARG A 175 -28.36 -18.08 -21.67
C ARG A 175 -28.81 -17.15 -22.80
N GLU A 176 -28.79 -17.65 -24.03
CA GLU A 176 -29.19 -16.87 -25.21
C GLU A 176 -30.67 -16.49 -25.16
N ARG A 177 -31.53 -17.34 -24.60
CA ARG A 177 -32.94 -17.00 -24.41
C ARG A 177 -33.13 -15.89 -23.38
N ILE A 178 -32.38 -15.90 -22.28
CA ILE A 178 -32.39 -14.81 -21.29
C ILE A 178 -31.91 -13.51 -21.93
N ARG A 179 -30.79 -13.54 -22.66
CA ARG A 179 -30.25 -12.38 -23.39
C ARG A 179 -31.26 -11.76 -24.36
N GLN A 180 -32.02 -12.59 -25.07
CA GLN A 180 -33.09 -12.13 -25.97
C GLN A 180 -34.23 -11.44 -25.22
N VAL A 181 -34.62 -11.97 -24.06
CA VAL A 181 -35.68 -11.36 -23.22
C VAL A 181 -35.19 -10.03 -22.65
N GLU A 182 -33.98 -9.99 -22.11
CA GLU A 182 -33.32 -8.78 -21.60
C GLU A 182 -33.27 -7.69 -22.69
N ALA A 183 -32.69 -7.99 -23.86
CA ALA A 183 -32.57 -7.02 -24.96
C ALA A 183 -33.93 -6.48 -25.42
N LYS A 184 -34.97 -7.33 -25.48
CA LYS A 184 -36.33 -6.93 -25.84
C LYS A 184 -36.93 -5.96 -24.83
N GLU A 185 -36.71 -6.21 -23.55
CA GLU A 185 -37.32 -5.43 -22.47
C GLU A 185 -36.54 -4.14 -22.22
N LEU A 186 -35.21 -4.14 -22.34
CA LEU A 186 -34.41 -2.92 -22.37
C LEU A 186 -34.82 -2.00 -23.52
N LYS A 187 -35.07 -2.54 -24.73
CA LYS A 187 -35.60 -1.76 -25.86
C LYS A 187 -36.95 -1.12 -25.51
N ARG A 188 -37.85 -1.87 -24.89
CA ARG A 188 -39.14 -1.34 -24.45
C ARG A 188 -39.00 -0.24 -23.40
N ILE A 189 -38.14 -0.44 -22.41
CA ILE A 189 -37.90 0.58 -21.37
C ILE A 189 -37.33 1.85 -22.02
N ARG A 190 -36.43 1.74 -23.01
CA ARG A 190 -35.95 2.88 -23.80
C ARG A 190 -37.08 3.66 -24.47
N GLU A 191 -38.02 2.96 -25.11
CA GLU A 191 -39.20 3.59 -25.74
C GLU A 191 -40.06 4.33 -24.70
N LEU A 192 -40.21 3.78 -23.49
CA LEU A 192 -40.89 4.47 -22.38
C LEU A 192 -40.12 5.70 -21.90
N CYS A 193 -38.79 5.63 -21.84
CA CYS A 193 -37.94 6.76 -21.46
C CYS A 193 -37.96 7.91 -22.48
N MET A 194 -38.27 7.65 -23.76
CA MET A 194 -38.51 8.72 -24.73
C MET A 194 -39.75 9.56 -24.38
N ARG A 195 -40.76 8.92 -23.78
CA ARG A 195 -42.02 9.57 -23.37
C ARG A 195 -41.93 10.15 -21.96
N PHE A 196 -41.15 9.51 -21.08
CA PHE A 196 -40.90 9.92 -19.70
C PHE A 196 -39.38 9.92 -19.42
N PRO A 197 -38.68 11.03 -19.74
CA PRO A 197 -37.22 11.09 -19.71
C PRO A 197 -36.60 10.86 -18.34
N LEU A 198 -35.49 10.12 -18.32
CA LEU A 198 -34.68 9.89 -17.11
C LEU A 198 -33.53 10.90 -16.98
N ASP A 199 -33.25 11.69 -18.02
CA ASP A 199 -32.06 12.54 -18.12
C ASP A 199 -31.89 13.48 -16.92
N ALA A 200 -32.96 14.16 -16.49
CA ALA A 200 -32.91 15.07 -15.34
C ALA A 200 -32.66 14.36 -13.99
N HIS A 201 -33.06 13.08 -13.87
CA HIS A 201 -32.77 12.27 -12.69
C HIS A 201 -31.34 11.74 -12.75
N LEU A 202 -30.92 11.22 -13.91
CA LEU A 202 -29.56 10.75 -14.16
C LEU A 202 -28.53 11.87 -14.02
N ASP A 203 -28.81 13.10 -14.46
CA ASP A 203 -27.91 14.23 -14.28
C ASP A 203 -27.73 14.60 -12.80
N ARG A 204 -28.80 14.49 -11.99
CA ARG A 204 -28.73 14.73 -10.54
C ARG A 204 -27.93 13.64 -9.82
N GLU A 205 -28.21 12.37 -10.12
CA GLU A 205 -27.45 11.25 -9.57
C GLU A 205 -26.00 11.26 -10.05
N ARG A 206 -25.72 11.64 -11.31
CA ARG A 206 -24.35 11.80 -11.82
C ARG A 206 -23.59 12.83 -11.00
N LYS A 207 -24.17 14.01 -10.77
CA LYS A 207 -23.54 15.06 -9.94
C LYS A 207 -23.21 14.53 -8.54
N ARG A 208 -24.16 13.86 -7.89
CA ARG A 208 -23.94 13.22 -6.58
C ARG A 208 -22.80 12.20 -6.61
N CYS A 209 -22.80 11.29 -7.59
CA CYS A 209 -21.76 10.28 -7.74
C CYS A 209 -20.38 10.89 -8.04
N VAL A 210 -20.31 11.95 -8.85
CA VAL A 210 -19.08 12.70 -9.11
C VAL A 210 -18.61 13.39 -7.83
N ASP A 211 -19.49 14.05 -7.09
CA ASP A 211 -19.12 14.69 -5.83
C ASP A 211 -18.59 13.67 -4.81
N GLU A 212 -19.17 12.46 -4.76
CA GLU A 212 -18.72 11.35 -3.91
C GLU A 212 -17.38 10.76 -4.37
N LEU A 213 -17.21 10.51 -5.67
CA LEU A 213 -16.00 9.92 -6.26
C LEU A 213 -14.76 10.81 -6.07
N PHE A 214 -14.92 12.11 -6.33
CA PHE A 214 -13.82 13.06 -6.25
C PHE A 214 -13.64 13.60 -4.82
N GLY A 215 -14.73 13.76 -4.04
CA GLY A 215 -14.70 14.41 -2.74
C GLY A 215 -14.17 15.84 -2.85
N ASP A 216 -13.17 16.18 -2.02
CA ASP A 216 -12.45 17.45 -2.07
C ASP A 216 -11.32 17.48 -3.12
N ARG A 217 -11.05 16.36 -3.79
CA ARG A 217 -9.99 16.25 -4.79
C ARG A 217 -10.45 16.78 -6.15
N VAL A 218 -9.47 17.08 -6.98
CA VAL A 218 -9.66 17.52 -8.37
C VAL A 218 -9.47 16.39 -9.37
N HIS A 219 -9.18 15.17 -8.90
CA HIS A 219 -8.89 14.03 -9.77
C HIS A 219 -9.32 12.69 -9.16
N ALA A 220 -9.44 11.67 -10.01
CA ALA A 220 -9.65 10.28 -9.64
C ALA A 220 -8.83 9.37 -10.58
N THR A 221 -8.19 8.34 -10.02
CA THR A 221 -7.40 7.36 -10.79
C THR A 221 -8.31 6.36 -11.51
N HIS A 222 -7.80 5.67 -12.54
CA HIS A 222 -8.55 4.63 -13.25
C HIS A 222 -9.15 3.58 -12.30
N SER A 223 -8.34 3.10 -11.34
CA SER A 223 -8.77 2.09 -10.38
C SER A 223 -9.89 2.56 -9.44
N GLU A 224 -9.90 3.84 -9.06
CA GLU A 224 -10.95 4.42 -8.22
C GLU A 224 -12.27 4.53 -8.99
N VAL A 225 -12.25 5.05 -10.22
CA VAL A 225 -13.45 5.16 -11.05
C VAL A 225 -14.02 3.79 -11.38
N GLU A 226 -13.18 2.81 -11.74
CA GLU A 226 -13.65 1.44 -12.01
C GLU A 226 -14.27 0.79 -10.76
N ARG A 227 -13.65 0.97 -9.59
CA ARG A 227 -14.19 0.45 -8.32
C ARG A 227 -15.53 1.09 -8.01
N PHE A 228 -15.64 2.41 -8.16
CA PHE A 228 -16.88 3.15 -7.95
C PHE A 228 -17.97 2.73 -8.93
N ALA A 229 -17.63 2.63 -10.23
CA ALA A 229 -18.55 2.17 -11.27
C ALA A 229 -19.11 0.76 -10.99
N ARG A 230 -18.31 -0.15 -10.42
CA ARG A 230 -18.77 -1.49 -10.00
C ARG A 230 -19.69 -1.45 -8.78
N ALA A 231 -19.54 -0.46 -7.91
CA ALA A 231 -20.34 -0.27 -6.72
C ALA A 231 -21.71 0.43 -6.97
N ILE A 232 -21.93 0.94 -8.19
CA ILE A 232 -23.23 1.54 -8.58
C ILE A 232 -24.38 0.56 -8.33
N THR A 233 -25.44 1.07 -7.69
CA THR A 233 -26.64 0.31 -7.33
C THR A 233 -27.40 -0.17 -8.56
N GLY A 234 -28.16 -1.26 -8.39
CA GLY A 234 -28.87 -1.90 -9.51
C GLY A 234 -29.83 -0.99 -10.27
N HIS A 235 -30.59 -0.14 -9.57
CA HIS A 235 -31.55 0.78 -10.19
C HIS A 235 -30.85 1.82 -11.07
N LEU A 236 -29.75 2.39 -10.57
CA LEU A 236 -28.96 3.37 -11.32
C LEU A 236 -28.21 2.71 -12.48
N GLU A 237 -27.66 1.51 -12.29
CA GLU A 237 -27.03 0.74 -13.37
C GLU A 237 -28.01 0.45 -14.52
N LEU A 238 -29.23 0.00 -14.21
CA LEU A 238 -30.27 -0.22 -15.21
C LEU A 238 -30.64 1.09 -15.94
N ALA A 239 -30.79 2.20 -15.21
CA ALA A 239 -31.12 3.50 -15.79
C ALA A 239 -30.05 3.96 -16.78
N ILE A 240 -28.76 3.82 -16.42
CA ILE A 240 -27.61 4.14 -17.27
C ILE A 240 -27.61 3.29 -18.55
N GLU A 241 -27.82 1.98 -18.43
CA GLU A 241 -27.83 1.04 -19.57
C GLU A 241 -29.02 1.26 -20.52
N VAL A 242 -30.16 1.68 -19.97
CA VAL A 242 -31.32 2.08 -20.76
C VAL A 242 -30.98 3.30 -21.62
N VAL A 243 -30.41 4.36 -21.05
CA VAL A 243 -30.03 5.57 -21.83
C VAL A 243 -28.85 5.30 -22.79
N GLY A 244 -28.17 4.17 -22.66
CA GLY A 244 -27.19 3.68 -23.62
C GLY A 244 -25.76 4.12 -23.33
N HIS A 245 -25.48 4.53 -22.10
CA HIS A 245 -24.12 4.78 -21.63
C HIS A 245 -23.57 3.53 -20.93
N ASP A 246 -22.24 3.36 -20.95
CA ASP A 246 -21.58 2.52 -19.95
C ASP A 246 -21.33 3.32 -18.67
N ARG A 247 -21.16 2.60 -17.54
CA ARG A 247 -21.03 3.19 -16.20
C ARG A 247 -19.84 4.15 -16.09
N THR A 248 -18.72 3.82 -16.74
CA THR A 248 -17.51 4.65 -16.66
C THR A 248 -17.71 5.91 -17.47
N SER A 249 -18.13 5.81 -18.73
CA SER A 249 -18.39 6.98 -19.59
C SER A 249 -19.49 7.88 -19.03
N TRP A 250 -20.48 7.31 -18.34
CA TRP A 250 -21.51 8.11 -17.66
C TRP A 250 -20.94 8.91 -16.48
N LEU A 251 -20.09 8.30 -15.65
CA LEU A 251 -19.43 8.99 -14.53
C LEU A 251 -18.43 10.06 -14.98
N THR A 252 -17.68 9.78 -16.05
CA THR A 252 -16.60 10.65 -16.54
C THR A 252 -17.07 11.64 -17.61
N GLN A 253 -18.38 11.75 -17.84
CA GLN A 253 -18.92 12.69 -18.81
C GLN A 253 -18.53 14.13 -18.46
N GLY A 254 -17.82 14.80 -19.37
CA GLY A 254 -17.31 16.16 -19.16
C GLY A 254 -16.07 16.24 -18.27
N ALA A 255 -15.57 15.11 -17.77
CA ALA A 255 -14.26 15.01 -17.12
C ALA A 255 -13.17 14.96 -18.20
N GLN A 256 -12.01 15.55 -17.90
CA GLN A 256 -10.87 15.46 -18.80
C GLN A 256 -10.04 14.22 -18.47
N GLU A 257 -9.82 13.36 -19.46
CA GLU A 257 -8.99 12.16 -19.32
C GLU A 257 -7.50 12.52 -19.38
N LEU A 258 -6.73 11.89 -18.50
CA LEU A 258 -5.27 11.92 -18.40
C LEU A 258 -4.75 10.48 -18.38
N PRO A 259 -3.44 10.24 -18.54
CA PRO A 259 -2.90 8.89 -18.76
C PRO A 259 -3.24 7.83 -17.71
N ARG A 260 -3.55 8.23 -16.47
CA ARG A 260 -3.87 7.30 -15.37
C ARG A 260 -5.19 7.59 -14.66
N GLY A 261 -6.07 8.40 -15.26
CA GLY A 261 -7.36 8.73 -14.65
C GLY A 261 -8.00 9.99 -15.22
N TRP A 262 -8.85 10.63 -14.44
CA TRP A 262 -9.65 11.76 -14.88
C TRP A 262 -9.55 12.95 -13.93
N LEU A 263 -9.61 14.16 -14.50
CA LEU A 263 -9.80 15.40 -13.77
C LEU A 263 -11.27 15.72 -13.62
N ARG A 264 -11.65 16.25 -12.45
CA ARG A 264 -13.01 16.69 -12.17
C ARG A 264 -13.44 17.74 -13.21
N PRO A 265 -14.67 17.67 -13.75
CA PRO A 265 -15.17 18.68 -14.67
C PRO A 265 -14.97 20.11 -14.13
N GLY A 266 -14.44 21.00 -14.97
CA GLY A 266 -14.11 22.38 -14.58
C GLY A 266 -12.71 22.58 -13.99
N THR A 267 -11.91 21.52 -13.87
CA THR A 267 -10.49 21.62 -13.48
C THR A 267 -9.63 22.00 -14.67
N GLU A 268 -8.75 22.98 -14.51
CA GLU A 268 -7.78 23.39 -15.54
C GLU A 268 -6.61 22.38 -15.61
N ALA A 269 -6.56 21.60 -16.69
CA ALA A 269 -5.49 20.62 -16.89
C ALA A 269 -4.09 21.23 -17.05
N GLU A 270 -4.00 22.47 -17.54
CA GLU A 270 -2.72 23.18 -17.69
C GLU A 270 -2.02 23.38 -16.33
N LEU A 271 -2.78 23.64 -15.26
CA LEU A 271 -2.23 23.78 -13.91
C LEU A 271 -1.68 22.45 -13.37
N VAL A 272 -2.32 21.34 -13.73
CA VAL A 272 -1.86 19.99 -13.38
C VAL A 272 -0.58 19.67 -14.13
N SER A 273 -0.53 19.91 -15.45
CA SER A 273 0.65 19.63 -16.26
C SER A 273 1.85 20.52 -15.89
N LYS A 274 1.60 21.79 -15.55
CA LYS A 274 2.62 22.68 -14.98
C LYS A 274 3.16 22.14 -13.65
N SER A 275 2.26 21.70 -12.76
CA SER A 275 2.65 21.10 -11.47
C SER A 275 3.45 19.81 -11.67
N ALA A 276 3.09 18.99 -12.66
CA ALA A 276 3.82 17.76 -13.02
C ALA A 276 5.22 18.07 -13.52
N SER A 277 5.36 19.07 -14.38
CA SER A 277 6.67 19.52 -14.89
C SER A 277 7.56 20.04 -13.76
N GLN A 278 7.02 20.86 -12.85
CA GLN A 278 7.76 21.38 -11.69
C GLN A 278 8.16 20.28 -10.72
N LEU A 279 7.29 19.30 -10.46
CA LEU A 279 7.62 18.14 -9.63
C LEU A 279 8.67 17.25 -10.27
N ALA A 280 8.57 16.99 -11.58
CA ALA A 280 9.55 16.21 -12.31
C ALA A 280 10.91 16.91 -12.36
N GLU A 281 10.95 18.24 -12.46
CA GLU A 281 12.20 19.01 -12.43
C GLU A 281 12.82 19.03 -11.02
N HIS A 282 11.99 19.25 -9.99
CA HIS A 282 12.48 19.37 -8.61
C HIS A 282 12.91 18.03 -8.01
N VAL A 283 12.14 16.97 -8.26
CA VAL A 283 12.43 15.63 -7.72
C VAL A 283 13.26 14.81 -8.70
N GLY A 284 13.18 15.04 -10.02
CA GLY A 284 14.03 14.39 -11.02
C GLY A 284 14.24 12.89 -10.78
N ASP A 285 15.50 12.52 -10.57
CA ASP A 285 15.97 11.17 -10.20
C ASP A 285 16.26 11.02 -8.70
N GLU A 286 15.89 12.00 -7.87
CA GLU A 286 16.01 11.93 -6.41
C GLU A 286 15.28 10.71 -5.83
N ALA A 287 15.78 10.28 -4.68
CA ALA A 287 15.37 9.04 -4.04
C ALA A 287 13.94 9.15 -3.46
N LEU A 288 13.11 8.14 -3.76
CA LEU A 288 11.80 7.92 -3.14
C LEU A 288 11.79 6.53 -2.46
N PRO A 289 11.08 6.33 -1.35
CA PRO A 289 10.02 7.19 -0.83
C PRO A 289 10.51 8.41 -0.06
N ARG A 290 9.72 9.50 -0.08
CA ARG A 290 9.89 10.73 0.74
C ARG A 290 8.52 11.31 1.09
N ALA A 291 8.45 12.09 2.17
CA ALA A 291 7.24 12.79 2.55
C ALA A 291 6.77 13.70 1.41
N PHE A 292 5.49 13.63 1.05
CA PHE A 292 4.94 14.32 -0.12
C PHE A 292 4.72 15.82 0.10
N ALA A 293 4.37 16.22 1.33
CA ALA A 293 4.12 17.63 1.65
C ALA A 293 5.35 18.54 1.40
N PRO A 294 6.57 18.19 1.85
CA PRO A 294 7.78 18.96 1.52
C PRO A 294 8.05 19.11 0.02
N LEU A 295 7.75 18.07 -0.78
CA LEU A 295 7.98 18.09 -2.24
C LEU A 295 7.05 19.05 -2.97
N THR A 296 5.97 19.51 -2.30
CA THR A 296 4.88 20.28 -2.91
C THR A 296 4.71 21.66 -2.29
N VAL A 297 5.64 22.13 -1.46
CA VAL A 297 5.54 23.41 -0.71
C VAL A 297 5.24 24.61 -1.62
N ASN A 298 5.82 24.65 -2.82
CA ASN A 298 5.63 25.74 -3.78
C ASN A 298 4.51 25.50 -4.79
N LEU A 299 3.68 24.46 -4.58
CA LEU A 299 2.62 24.04 -5.48
C LEU A 299 1.28 24.04 -4.76
N ALA A 300 0.20 24.27 -5.51
CA ALA A 300 -1.13 24.12 -4.95
C ALA A 300 -1.42 22.63 -4.67
N PRO A 301 -1.73 22.23 -3.42
CA PRO A 301 -1.76 20.81 -3.01
C PRO A 301 -2.63 19.91 -3.88
N ARG A 302 -3.82 20.40 -4.27
CA ARG A 302 -4.76 19.64 -5.10
C ARG A 302 -4.23 19.35 -6.51
N TYR A 303 -3.51 20.28 -7.13
CA TYR A 303 -2.93 20.08 -8.46
C TYR A 303 -1.65 19.26 -8.39
N ALA A 304 -0.85 19.43 -7.33
CA ALA A 304 0.34 18.63 -7.11
C ALA A 304 0.01 17.14 -6.91
N LEU A 305 -1.03 16.83 -6.13
CA LEU A 305 -1.50 15.46 -5.95
C LEU A 305 -1.99 14.83 -7.27
N ALA A 306 -2.80 15.58 -8.03
CA ALA A 306 -3.27 15.13 -9.34
C ALA A 306 -2.11 14.91 -10.32
N ALA A 307 -1.14 15.83 -10.35
CA ALA A 307 0.05 15.73 -11.18
C ALA A 307 0.89 14.49 -10.83
N ALA A 308 1.14 14.26 -9.54
CA ALA A 308 1.88 13.12 -9.06
C ALA A 308 1.21 11.79 -9.45
N GLN A 309 -0.10 11.66 -9.24
CA GLN A 309 -0.80 10.38 -9.48
C GLN A 309 -1.18 10.14 -10.94
N LEU A 310 -1.64 11.17 -11.67
CA LEU A 310 -2.16 11.02 -13.03
C LEU A 310 -1.08 11.10 -14.11
N GLU A 311 -0.16 12.08 -14.02
CA GLU A 311 0.87 12.31 -15.04
C GLU A 311 2.18 11.59 -14.69
N LEU A 312 2.69 11.76 -13.47
CA LEU A 312 3.97 11.16 -13.06
C LEU A 312 3.83 9.69 -12.66
N GLY A 313 2.65 9.26 -12.22
CA GLY A 313 2.35 7.87 -11.87
C GLY A 313 2.86 7.45 -10.52
N TRP A 314 3.14 8.42 -9.66
CA TRP A 314 3.52 8.18 -8.30
C TRP A 314 2.31 7.68 -7.50
N HIS A 315 2.59 6.79 -6.57
CA HIS A 315 1.62 6.35 -5.58
C HIS A 315 1.83 7.16 -4.30
N ILE A 316 0.76 7.68 -3.71
CA ILE A 316 0.83 8.46 -2.46
C ILE A 316 0.13 7.65 -1.37
N GLU A 317 0.83 7.33 -0.29
CA GLU A 317 0.30 6.54 0.82
C GLU A 317 0.95 6.98 2.14
N SER A 318 0.15 7.14 3.21
CA SER A 318 0.60 7.62 4.53
C SER A 318 1.41 8.93 4.48
N GLY A 319 1.07 9.84 3.57
CA GLY A 319 1.80 11.09 3.36
C GLY A 319 3.15 10.96 2.65
N TYR A 320 3.51 9.78 2.12
CA TYR A 320 4.74 9.55 1.33
C TYR A 320 4.45 9.39 -0.16
N ALA A 321 5.38 9.84 -0.99
CA ALA A 321 5.39 9.62 -2.41
C ALA A 321 6.26 8.42 -2.78
N PHE A 322 5.74 7.53 -3.62
CA PHE A 322 6.43 6.36 -4.13
C PHE A 322 6.39 6.37 -5.66
N ARG A 323 7.46 5.95 -6.33
CA ARG A 323 7.50 5.87 -7.81
C ARG A 323 6.43 4.93 -8.38
N ARG A 324 6.05 3.92 -7.61
CA ARG A 324 5.08 2.87 -7.96
C ARG A 324 4.34 2.47 -6.69
N ARG A 325 3.29 1.64 -6.84
CA ARG A 325 2.57 1.09 -5.69
C ARG A 325 3.54 0.35 -4.73
N PRO A 326 3.60 0.73 -3.45
CA PRO A 326 4.58 0.18 -2.53
C PRO A 326 4.27 -1.27 -2.17
N GLY A 327 5.31 -2.10 -2.12
CA GLY A 327 5.25 -3.42 -1.46
C GLY A 327 5.49 -3.30 0.04
N ARG A 328 5.50 -4.44 0.76
CA ARG A 328 5.67 -4.47 2.23
C ARG A 328 6.93 -3.76 2.72
N ARG A 329 8.09 -3.96 2.07
CA ARG A 329 9.35 -3.31 2.46
C ARG A 329 9.32 -1.79 2.29
N ALA A 330 8.75 -1.30 1.19
CA ALA A 330 8.62 0.13 0.94
C ALA A 330 7.67 0.78 1.96
N MET A 331 6.58 0.09 2.33
CA MET A 331 5.71 0.56 3.42
C MET A 331 6.41 0.57 4.77
N ARG A 332 7.15 -0.49 5.14
CA ARG A 332 8.01 -0.51 6.35
C ARG A 332 8.94 0.69 6.38
N THR A 333 9.61 0.99 5.26
CA THR A 333 10.52 2.13 5.11
C THR A 333 9.82 3.45 5.44
N ALA A 334 8.67 3.73 4.82
CA ALA A 334 7.93 4.97 5.06
C ALA A 334 7.40 5.08 6.51
N THR A 335 6.85 3.99 7.04
CA THR A 335 6.33 3.93 8.42
C THR A 335 7.44 4.12 9.45
N LEU A 336 8.58 3.45 9.30
CA LEU A 336 9.74 3.61 10.20
C LEU A 336 10.31 5.02 10.12
N HIS A 337 10.38 5.60 8.93
CA HIS A 337 10.85 6.98 8.78
C HIS A 337 9.93 7.95 9.50
N ALA A 338 8.61 7.76 9.36
CA ALA A 338 7.63 8.59 10.05
C ALA A 338 7.71 8.44 11.58
N LEU A 339 7.85 7.21 12.07
CA LEU A 339 8.02 6.93 13.50
C LEU A 339 9.29 7.57 14.06
N LEU A 340 10.44 7.32 13.44
CA LEU A 340 11.73 7.78 13.91
C LEU A 340 11.81 9.32 13.90
N SER A 341 11.28 9.94 12.85
CA SER A 341 11.19 11.40 12.77
C SER A 341 10.25 11.99 13.83
N ALA A 342 9.12 11.33 14.11
CA ALA A 342 8.19 11.77 15.15
C ALA A 342 8.79 11.63 16.56
N ILE A 343 9.67 10.66 16.79
CA ILE A 343 10.45 10.52 18.02
C ILE A 343 11.45 11.67 18.17
N GLY A 344 12.06 12.12 17.07
CA GLY A 344 12.90 13.31 17.02
C GLY A 344 14.26 13.17 17.73
N ARG A 345 14.69 11.94 18.03
CA ARG A 345 16.02 11.63 18.58
C ARG A 345 16.56 10.31 18.03
N PRO A 346 17.89 10.10 18.06
CA PRO A 346 18.46 8.80 17.74
C PRO A 346 17.92 7.71 18.67
N THR A 347 17.48 6.60 18.08
CA THR A 347 16.69 5.56 18.74
C THR A 347 17.26 4.18 18.43
N GLU A 348 17.32 3.30 19.43
CA GLU A 348 17.75 1.92 19.27
C GLU A 348 16.71 1.10 18.51
N VAL A 349 17.18 0.12 17.72
CA VAL A 349 16.29 -0.75 16.93
C VAL A 349 15.24 -1.47 17.80
N ALA A 350 15.60 -1.90 19.01
CA ALA A 350 14.67 -2.58 19.90
C ALA A 350 13.49 -1.67 20.33
N GLU A 351 13.77 -0.41 20.70
CA GLU A 351 12.72 0.58 20.99
C GLU A 351 11.87 0.86 19.74
N LEU A 352 12.52 1.01 18.58
CA LEU A 352 11.83 1.30 17.32
C LEU A 352 10.92 0.15 16.88
N LEU A 353 11.36 -1.11 17.06
CA LEU A 353 10.57 -2.30 16.74
C LEU A 353 9.32 -2.40 17.60
N ALA A 354 9.45 -2.14 18.91
CA ALA A 354 8.31 -2.12 19.82
C ALA A 354 7.24 -1.11 19.36
N ARG A 355 7.65 0.13 19.07
CA ARG A 355 6.74 1.18 18.56
C ARG A 355 6.17 0.86 17.18
N TYR A 356 6.93 0.19 16.32
CA TYR A 356 6.44 -0.25 15.02
C TYR A 356 5.27 -1.23 15.16
N HIS A 357 5.40 -2.23 16.05
CA HIS A 357 4.33 -3.20 16.29
C HIS A 357 3.11 -2.60 16.98
N GLU A 358 3.27 -1.57 17.82
CA GLU A 358 2.13 -0.81 18.37
C GLU A 358 1.29 -0.11 17.28
N GLY A 359 1.94 0.38 16.23
CA GLY A 359 1.28 1.05 15.10
C GLY A 359 0.79 0.08 14.00
N VAL A 360 1.46 -1.07 13.83
CA VAL A 360 1.20 -2.03 12.75
C VAL A 360 1.22 -3.48 13.29
N PRO A 361 0.25 -3.87 14.13
CA PRO A 361 0.29 -5.15 14.85
C PRO A 361 0.18 -6.39 13.94
N THR A 362 -0.30 -6.23 12.71
CA THR A 362 -0.50 -7.34 11.76
C THR A 362 0.73 -7.67 10.92
N ASP A 363 1.77 -6.82 10.94
CA ASP A 363 2.98 -7.04 10.15
C ASP A 363 4.04 -7.76 10.99
N ILE A 364 4.42 -8.97 10.58
CA ILE A 364 5.48 -9.76 11.22
C ILE A 364 6.83 -9.16 10.82
N CYS A 365 7.43 -8.37 11.71
CA CYS A 365 8.68 -7.65 11.47
C CYS A 365 9.73 -8.03 12.52
N SER A 366 10.96 -8.28 12.07
CA SER A 366 12.10 -8.56 12.97
C SER A 366 13.09 -7.38 13.03
N ASP A 367 13.99 -7.38 14.02
CA ASP A 367 15.10 -6.42 14.09
C ASP A 367 15.87 -6.32 12.76
N ARG A 368 16.14 -7.49 12.18
CA ARG A 368 16.86 -7.62 10.91
C ARG A 368 16.08 -6.98 9.76
N ASP A 369 14.76 -7.13 9.73
CA ASP A 369 13.93 -6.49 8.70
C ASP A 369 13.99 -4.96 8.81
N LEU A 370 13.90 -4.42 10.02
CA LEU A 370 14.06 -2.99 10.30
C LEU A 370 15.42 -2.47 9.84
N ILE A 371 16.49 -3.13 10.27
CA ILE A 371 17.86 -2.75 9.89
C ILE A 371 18.02 -2.79 8.37
N MET A 372 17.53 -3.83 7.70
CA MET A 372 17.62 -3.95 6.23
C MET A 372 16.91 -2.80 5.52
N VAL A 373 15.67 -2.48 5.89
CA VAL A 373 14.93 -1.41 5.19
C VAL A 373 15.51 -0.01 5.47
N MET A 374 16.08 0.20 6.66
CA MET A 374 16.77 1.47 6.99
C MET A 374 18.11 1.58 6.24
N GLU A 375 18.89 0.50 6.17
CA GLU A 375 20.13 0.44 5.37
C GLU A 375 19.86 0.67 3.86
N ASP A 376 18.76 0.11 3.34
CA ASP A 376 18.39 0.21 1.93
C ASP A 376 17.83 1.61 1.54
N ALA A 377 17.56 2.48 2.52
CA ALA A 377 17.04 3.84 2.33
C ALA A 377 17.92 4.90 3.03
N PRO A 378 19.20 5.06 2.63
CA PRO A 378 20.14 5.97 3.28
C PRO A 378 19.78 7.45 3.12
N HIS A 379 18.86 7.78 2.21
CA HIS A 379 18.28 9.11 2.08
C HIS A 379 17.24 9.43 3.16
N LEU A 380 16.79 8.43 3.92
CA LEU A 380 15.84 8.59 5.02
C LEU A 380 16.45 8.27 6.38
N PHE A 381 17.48 7.42 6.43
CA PHE A 381 18.00 6.90 7.68
C PHE A 381 19.51 6.99 7.75
N LEU A 382 20.00 7.26 8.96
CA LEU A 382 21.42 7.24 9.26
C LEU A 382 21.66 6.51 10.60
N GLU A 383 22.54 5.52 10.59
CA GLU A 383 23.01 4.87 11.81
C GLU A 383 24.14 5.71 12.43
N LEU A 384 23.99 6.06 13.72
CA LEU A 384 24.99 6.81 14.47
C LEU A 384 25.98 5.86 15.14
N GLU A 385 25.55 5.02 16.08
CA GLU A 385 26.40 4.01 16.73
C GLU A 385 25.60 2.75 17.07
N GLU A 386 26.20 1.56 16.84
CA GLU A 386 25.69 0.25 17.30
C GLU A 386 24.16 0.06 17.18
N ALA A 387 23.59 0.25 15.98
CA ALA A 387 22.15 0.15 15.71
C ALA A 387 21.27 1.21 16.43
N ARG A 388 21.83 2.36 16.81
CA ARG A 388 21.09 3.60 17.05
C ARG A 388 20.92 4.35 15.72
N TRP A 389 19.67 4.56 15.34
CA TRP A 389 19.31 5.17 14.06
C TRP A 389 18.65 6.53 14.27
N THR A 390 18.84 7.43 13.32
CA THR A 390 18.12 8.69 13.21
C THR A 390 17.51 8.85 11.82
N SER A 391 16.50 9.69 11.70
CA SER A 391 15.84 10.02 10.44
C SER A 391 16.46 11.25 9.79
N LEU A 392 16.34 11.36 8.47
CA LEU A 392 16.77 12.51 7.68
C LEU A 392 15.57 13.14 6.96
N GLY A 393 15.49 14.47 7.00
CA GLY A 393 14.42 15.22 6.35
C GLY A 393 13.08 15.17 7.10
N ALA A 394 12.02 15.65 6.45
CA ALA A 394 10.71 15.74 7.07
C ALA A 394 9.90 14.45 6.90
N HIS A 395 9.00 14.17 7.85
CA HIS A 395 8.15 12.98 7.82
C HIS A 395 6.81 13.19 7.12
N GLY A 396 6.23 12.07 6.64
CA GLY A 396 4.81 11.97 6.31
C GLY A 396 3.96 11.80 7.56
N GLU A 397 2.89 11.02 7.47
CA GLU A 397 1.99 10.76 8.60
C GLU A 397 2.52 9.59 9.44
N PRO A 398 2.83 9.77 10.73
CA PRO A 398 3.20 8.66 11.60
C PRO A 398 2.00 7.73 11.81
N PRO A 399 2.23 6.41 11.95
CA PRO A 399 1.14 5.49 12.24
C PRO A 399 0.50 5.85 13.58
N VAL A 400 -0.83 5.90 13.60
CA VAL A 400 -1.58 6.09 14.85
C VAL A 400 -1.60 4.76 15.59
N PRO A 401 -1.21 4.70 16.88
CA PRO A 401 -1.31 3.48 17.65
C PRO A 401 -2.74 2.95 17.59
N VAL A 402 -2.90 1.69 17.19
CA VAL A 402 -4.22 1.06 17.20
C VAL A 402 -4.62 0.92 18.66
N ALA A 403 -5.77 1.48 19.05
CA ALA A 403 -6.28 1.25 20.40
C ALA A 403 -6.39 -0.28 20.59
N ASN A 404 -5.74 -0.81 21.63
CA ASN A 404 -5.78 -2.24 21.93
C ASN A 404 -7.24 -2.66 22.09
N ASP A 405 -7.86 -3.15 21.01
CA ASP A 405 -8.93 -4.11 21.14
C ASP A 405 -8.26 -5.32 21.79
N ALA A 406 -8.63 -5.61 23.03
CA ALA A 406 -8.04 -6.66 23.87
C ALA A 406 -8.14 -8.08 23.26
N ASP A 407 -8.63 -8.22 22.03
CA ASP A 407 -8.77 -9.43 21.24
C ASP A 407 -7.83 -9.53 20.03
N THR A 408 -7.05 -8.50 19.68
CA THR A 408 -5.88 -8.73 18.82
C THR A 408 -4.77 -9.27 19.69
N ALA A 409 -4.75 -10.60 19.80
CA ALA A 409 -3.63 -11.34 20.34
C ALA A 409 -2.34 -10.65 19.89
N THR A 410 -1.51 -10.24 20.87
CA THR A 410 -0.05 -10.25 20.67
C THR A 410 0.21 -11.51 19.86
N PRO A 411 0.93 -11.48 18.73
CA PRO A 411 1.44 -12.70 18.18
C PRO A 411 2.22 -13.31 19.34
N SER A 412 1.63 -14.30 20.02
CA SER A 412 2.36 -15.25 20.78
C SER A 412 3.21 -15.88 19.69
N GLY A 413 4.41 -15.32 19.53
CA GLY A 413 5.57 -16.14 19.34
C GLY A 413 5.57 -17.11 20.51
N ASP A 414 4.72 -18.13 20.43
CA ASP A 414 5.23 -19.46 20.59
C ASP A 414 6.36 -19.51 19.59
N ASP A 415 7.55 -19.10 20.07
CA ASP A 415 8.81 -19.49 19.49
C ASP A 415 8.70 -21.01 19.44
N GLU A 416 8.20 -21.56 18.33
CA GLU A 416 8.88 -22.70 17.76
C GLU A 416 10.32 -22.24 17.68
N VAL A 417 11.07 -22.57 18.74
CA VAL A 417 12.51 -22.40 18.81
C VAL A 417 13.00 -23.12 17.57
N ASP A 418 13.25 -22.37 16.51
CA ASP A 418 13.88 -22.89 15.32
C ASP A 418 15.31 -23.25 15.77
N ASP A 419 15.45 -24.48 16.25
CA ASP A 419 16.64 -25.06 16.86
C ASP A 419 17.82 -25.09 15.88
N GLY A 420 17.59 -24.73 14.61
CA GLY A 420 18.58 -24.71 13.52
C GLY A 420 19.17 -23.34 13.17
N THR A 421 18.78 -22.22 13.79
CA THR A 421 19.37 -20.90 13.47
C THR A 421 20.63 -20.58 14.28
N VAL A 422 21.50 -19.73 13.71
CA VAL A 422 22.68 -19.19 14.41
C VAL A 422 22.26 -18.39 15.64
N ALA A 423 21.16 -17.65 15.57
CA ALA A 423 20.65 -16.86 16.69
C ALA A 423 20.20 -17.77 17.85
N SER A 424 19.35 -18.76 17.59
CA SER A 424 18.88 -19.70 18.63
C SER A 424 20.03 -20.48 19.29
N ALA A 425 21.08 -20.82 18.52
CA ALA A 425 22.28 -21.47 19.04
C ALA A 425 23.09 -20.58 19.98
N LEU A 426 23.33 -19.32 19.58
CA LEU A 426 24.02 -18.34 20.42
C LEU A 426 23.24 -18.00 21.69
N GLU A 427 21.92 -17.91 21.58
CA GLU A 427 21.03 -17.68 22.72
C GLU A 427 21.14 -18.81 23.74
N ARG A 428 21.09 -20.08 23.32
CA ARG A 428 21.32 -21.23 24.21
C ARG A 428 22.70 -21.20 24.87
N ALA A 429 23.74 -20.85 24.12
CA ALA A 429 25.10 -20.76 24.65
C ALA A 429 25.20 -19.69 25.74
N LEU A 430 24.68 -18.48 25.49
CA LEU A 430 24.64 -17.41 26.48
C LEU A 430 23.75 -17.76 27.67
N ARG A 431 22.58 -18.37 27.46
CA ARG A 431 21.68 -18.81 28.54
C ARG A 431 22.37 -19.78 29.49
N THR A 432 23.24 -20.66 28.96
CA THR A 432 23.98 -21.66 29.73
C THR A 432 25.21 -21.07 30.45
N ARG A 433 25.95 -20.18 29.77
CA ARG A 433 27.26 -19.68 30.24
C ARG A 433 27.19 -18.35 30.98
N GLY A 434 26.11 -17.59 30.79
CA GLY A 434 26.02 -16.19 31.19
C GLY A 434 26.71 -15.23 30.20
N PRO A 435 26.90 -13.96 30.59
CA PRO A 435 27.62 -12.98 29.80
C PRO A 435 29.01 -13.48 29.38
N THR A 436 29.26 -13.50 28.07
CA THR A 436 30.45 -14.16 27.50
C THR A 436 31.18 -13.22 26.55
N ARG A 437 32.52 -13.29 26.56
CA ARG A 437 33.33 -12.57 25.57
C ARG A 437 33.07 -13.14 24.19
N VAL A 438 32.92 -12.26 23.22
CA VAL A 438 32.64 -12.65 21.85
C VAL A 438 33.76 -13.45 21.19
N SER A 439 35.02 -13.21 21.57
CA SER A 439 36.15 -14.03 21.14
C SER A 439 35.95 -15.48 21.56
N THR A 440 35.53 -15.71 22.81
CA THR A 440 35.18 -17.04 23.32
C THR A 440 34.00 -17.66 22.58
N LEU A 441 32.99 -16.87 22.18
CA LEU A 441 31.87 -17.37 21.36
C LEU A 441 32.33 -17.77 19.94
N ILE A 442 33.33 -17.08 19.38
CA ILE A 442 33.91 -17.40 18.07
C ILE A 442 34.79 -18.64 18.15
N ASP A 443 35.65 -18.72 19.16
CA ASP A 443 36.54 -19.85 19.40
C ASP A 443 35.74 -21.15 19.54
N ASP A 444 34.62 -21.08 20.27
CA ASP A 444 33.72 -22.21 20.52
C ASP A 444 32.63 -22.37 19.43
N ALA A 445 32.67 -21.58 18.35
CA ALA A 445 31.57 -21.53 17.39
C ALA A 445 31.31 -22.87 16.70
N LEU A 446 32.34 -23.70 16.49
CA LEU A 446 32.17 -25.04 15.91
C LEU A 446 31.38 -25.99 16.83
N ASP A 447 31.42 -25.76 18.15
CA ASP A 447 30.70 -26.55 19.15
C ASP A 447 29.30 -25.99 19.41
N ILE A 448 29.13 -24.67 19.28
CA ILE A 448 27.87 -23.98 19.56
C ILE A 448 26.93 -23.99 18.35
N LEU A 449 27.45 -23.74 17.15
CA LEU A 449 26.63 -23.47 15.97
C LEU A 449 26.14 -24.74 15.27
N PRO A 450 24.99 -24.66 14.55
CA PRO A 450 24.51 -25.76 13.72
C PRO A 450 25.52 -26.14 12.63
N SER A 451 25.56 -27.42 12.26
CA SER A 451 26.45 -27.96 11.24
C SER A 451 26.41 -27.15 9.93
N GLY A 452 27.59 -26.76 9.43
CA GLY A 452 27.74 -25.99 8.18
C GLY A 452 27.63 -24.47 8.33
N ARG A 453 27.46 -23.93 9.55
CA ARG A 453 27.55 -22.50 9.82
C ARG A 453 29.00 -22.06 10.09
N SER A 454 29.35 -20.86 9.65
CA SER A 454 30.71 -20.33 9.81
C SER A 454 30.87 -19.62 11.17
N PRO A 455 32.00 -19.78 11.88
CA PRO A 455 32.32 -18.94 13.04
C PRO A 455 32.20 -17.43 12.77
N ARG A 456 32.42 -17.01 11.51
CA ARG A 456 32.28 -15.62 11.08
C ARG A 456 30.83 -15.09 11.13
N SER A 457 29.82 -15.95 11.28
CA SER A 457 28.43 -15.53 11.44
C SER A 457 28.06 -15.13 12.86
N VAL A 458 28.91 -15.38 13.87
CA VAL A 458 28.62 -15.04 15.27
C VAL A 458 28.41 -13.54 15.44
N GLY A 459 29.41 -12.73 15.10
CA GLY A 459 29.37 -11.26 15.23
C GLY A 459 28.17 -10.62 14.52
N PRO A 460 27.96 -10.86 13.22
CA PRO A 460 26.81 -10.34 12.48
C PRO A 460 25.47 -10.71 13.11
N THR A 461 25.33 -11.94 13.60
CA THR A 461 24.08 -12.41 14.21
C THR A 461 23.77 -11.69 15.51
N LEU A 462 24.78 -11.47 16.35
CA LEU A 462 24.62 -10.71 17.60
C LEU A 462 24.16 -9.27 17.33
N LEU A 463 24.70 -8.63 16.29
CA LEU A 463 24.41 -7.24 15.93
C LEU A 463 23.06 -7.02 15.25
N THR A 464 22.61 -7.96 14.41
CA THR A 464 21.34 -7.80 13.67
C THR A 464 20.12 -8.28 14.47
N ASN A 465 20.31 -8.68 15.74
CA ASN A 465 19.24 -9.10 16.65
C ASN A 465 19.35 -8.41 18.02
N PRO A 466 19.39 -7.06 18.09
CA PRO A 466 19.52 -6.29 19.33
C PRO A 466 18.40 -6.52 20.35
N SER A 467 17.22 -7.01 19.93
CA SER A 467 16.16 -7.39 20.86
C SER A 467 16.46 -8.72 21.58
N ARG A 468 17.35 -9.57 21.01
CA ARG A 468 17.75 -10.87 21.60
C ARG A 468 19.09 -10.81 22.31
N PHE A 469 20.02 -10.00 21.83
CA PHE A 469 21.37 -9.92 22.34
C PHE A 469 21.74 -8.49 22.67
N VAL A 470 22.36 -8.32 23.83
CA VAL A 470 22.83 -7.02 24.30
C VAL A 470 24.34 -7.07 24.52
N ARG A 471 25.03 -6.02 24.09
CA ARG A 471 26.46 -5.83 24.34
C ARG A 471 26.62 -5.21 25.73
N ALA A 472 26.78 -6.06 26.75
CA ALA A 472 26.79 -5.65 28.15
C ALA A 472 27.99 -4.74 28.51
N LEU A 473 29.14 -5.02 27.89
CA LEU A 473 30.42 -4.31 28.02
C LEU A 473 31.17 -4.41 26.67
N PRO A 474 32.25 -3.64 26.44
CA PRO A 474 33.09 -3.83 25.26
C PRO A 474 33.51 -5.29 25.08
N GLY A 475 33.12 -5.89 23.96
CA GLY A 475 33.43 -7.29 23.62
C GLY A 475 32.67 -8.36 24.41
N VAL A 476 31.81 -8.02 25.37
CA VAL A 476 31.02 -8.97 26.18
C VAL A 476 29.55 -8.89 25.79
N TRP A 477 28.97 -10.03 25.43
CA TRP A 477 27.57 -10.16 25.04
C TRP A 477 26.79 -10.98 26.06
N ALA A 478 25.53 -10.63 26.22
CA ALA A 478 24.62 -11.23 27.16
C ALA A 478 23.19 -11.28 26.58
N LEU A 479 22.32 -12.02 27.22
CA LEU A 479 20.87 -11.88 27.02
C LEU A 479 20.35 -10.68 27.84
N PRO A 480 19.27 -10.00 27.41
CA PRO A 480 18.70 -8.87 28.15
C PRO A 480 18.42 -9.19 29.62
N GLU A 481 17.88 -10.37 29.91
CA GLU A 481 17.59 -10.83 31.28
C GLU A 481 18.84 -11.12 32.14
N GLN A 482 20.02 -11.19 31.53
CA GLN A 482 21.29 -11.42 32.21
C GLN A 482 21.99 -10.13 32.64
N ILE A 483 21.45 -8.95 32.28
CA ILE A 483 22.00 -7.67 32.73
C ILE A 483 21.51 -7.42 34.17
N PRO A 484 22.41 -7.50 35.18
CA PRO A 484 22.01 -7.26 36.56
C PRO A 484 21.52 -5.83 36.76
N THR A 485 20.50 -5.67 37.60
CA THR A 485 20.09 -4.37 38.13
C THR A 485 21.17 -3.81 39.06
N GLU A 486 21.18 -2.49 39.28
CA GLU A 486 22.14 -1.83 40.18
C GLU A 486 22.23 -2.49 41.58
N PRO A 487 21.12 -2.85 42.26
CA PRO A 487 21.18 -3.53 43.55
C PRO A 487 21.76 -4.96 43.48
N GLU A 488 21.51 -5.69 42.39
CA GLU A 488 22.06 -7.03 42.16
C GLU A 488 23.56 -6.95 41.91
N LEU A 489 24.00 -6.02 41.06
CA LEU A 489 25.41 -5.80 40.76
C LEU A 489 26.21 -5.39 42.00
N ALA A 490 25.62 -4.57 42.87
CA ALA A 490 26.25 -4.16 44.12
C ALA A 490 26.53 -5.36 45.06
N LYS A 491 25.61 -6.33 45.11
CA LYS A 491 25.64 -7.48 46.02
C LYS A 491 26.33 -8.72 45.43
N ALA A 492 26.61 -8.74 44.13
CA ALA A 492 27.20 -9.91 43.47
C ALA A 492 28.55 -10.30 44.09
N ASP A 493 28.71 -11.58 44.42
CA ASP A 493 29.92 -12.12 45.05
C ASP A 493 31.13 -12.08 44.08
N ALA A 494 30.90 -12.39 42.81
CA ALA A 494 31.91 -12.33 41.74
C ALA A 494 31.28 -11.86 40.42
N VAL A 495 32.02 -11.10 39.62
CA VAL A 495 31.57 -10.55 38.32
C VAL A 495 32.75 -10.57 37.34
N ASP A 496 33.28 -11.75 37.03
CA ASP A 496 34.58 -11.92 36.34
C ASP A 496 34.62 -11.28 34.96
N TYR A 497 33.49 -11.26 34.24
CA TYR A 497 33.37 -10.61 32.94
C TYR A 497 33.54 -9.08 33.03
N LEU A 498 33.25 -8.46 34.18
CA LEU A 498 33.44 -7.03 34.48
C LEU A 498 34.78 -6.77 35.17
N LEU A 499 35.16 -7.59 36.16
CA LEU A 499 36.28 -7.35 37.07
C LEU A 499 37.58 -7.94 36.53
N ASN A 500 38.14 -7.29 35.51
CA ASN A 500 39.42 -7.68 34.93
C ASN A 500 40.18 -6.45 34.37
N PRO A 501 41.51 -6.55 34.12
CA PRO A 501 42.32 -5.42 33.67
C PRO A 501 41.82 -4.80 32.36
N THR A 502 41.33 -5.63 31.43
CA THR A 502 40.84 -5.18 30.12
C THR A 502 39.63 -4.25 30.29
N GLN A 503 38.60 -4.69 31.01
CA GLN A 503 37.39 -3.90 31.21
C GLN A 503 37.64 -2.64 32.05
N ALA A 504 38.50 -2.74 33.06
CA ALA A 504 38.91 -1.59 33.87
C ALA A 504 39.62 -0.51 33.02
N ARG A 505 40.53 -0.91 32.13
CA ARG A 505 41.21 0.01 31.20
C ARG A 505 40.23 0.62 30.20
N SER A 506 39.37 -0.19 29.57
CA SER A 506 38.36 0.28 28.63
C SER A 506 37.41 1.29 29.27
N TYR A 507 36.95 1.01 30.48
CA TYR A 507 36.10 1.93 31.25
C TYR A 507 36.81 3.26 31.55
N ALA A 508 38.05 3.20 32.05
CA ALA A 508 38.82 4.40 32.38
C ALA A 508 39.06 5.29 31.14
N LEU A 509 39.41 4.69 30.02
CA LEU A 509 39.64 5.38 28.75
C LEU A 509 38.35 5.99 28.18
N ALA A 510 37.24 5.25 28.21
CA ALA A 510 35.95 5.72 27.73
C ALA A 510 35.40 6.89 28.58
N ARG A 511 35.46 6.77 29.91
CA ARG A 511 35.05 7.86 30.80
C ARG A 511 35.94 9.09 30.66
N ARG A 512 37.24 8.91 30.43
CA ARG A 512 38.14 10.04 30.09
C ARG A 512 37.75 10.71 28.77
N ALA A 513 37.33 9.93 27.77
CA ALA A 513 36.86 10.44 26.49
C ALA A 513 35.51 11.16 26.56
N GLY A 514 34.80 11.08 27.70
CA GLY A 514 33.51 11.73 27.92
C GLY A 514 32.30 10.84 27.63
N GLU A 515 32.50 9.54 27.41
CA GLU A 515 31.40 8.61 27.14
C GLU A 515 30.35 8.64 28.28
N PRO A 516 29.05 8.80 27.99
CA PRO A 516 28.02 8.86 29.01
C PRO A 516 27.83 7.50 29.70
N TRP A 517 27.20 7.50 30.88
CA TRP A 517 26.73 6.24 31.49
C TRP A 517 25.67 5.57 30.61
N GLY A 518 25.60 4.25 30.70
CA GLY A 518 24.64 3.46 29.92
C GLY A 518 25.02 3.27 28.45
N CYS A 519 26.10 3.90 27.95
CA CYS A 519 26.57 3.65 26.59
C CYS A 519 27.03 2.19 26.37
N TYR A 520 27.38 1.51 27.46
CA TYR A 520 27.17 0.07 27.66
C TYR A 520 26.27 -0.12 28.89
N PRO A 521 25.35 -1.11 28.92
CA PRO A 521 24.39 -1.28 30.01
C PRO A 521 25.03 -1.38 31.40
N LEU A 522 26.22 -1.98 31.49
CA LEU A 522 26.94 -2.16 32.75
C LEU A 522 27.93 -1.04 33.07
N TRP A 523 28.00 0.03 32.28
CA TRP A 523 28.78 1.21 32.64
C TRP A 523 27.96 2.15 33.51
N THR A 524 27.77 1.71 34.75
CA THR A 524 27.01 2.39 35.79
C THR A 524 27.90 2.88 36.94
N PRO A 525 27.40 3.78 37.82
CA PRO A 525 28.12 4.16 39.04
C PRO A 525 28.48 2.97 39.94
N THR A 526 27.64 1.92 39.98
CA THR A 526 27.96 0.70 40.73
C THR A 526 29.13 -0.05 40.11
N ALA A 527 29.16 -0.20 38.78
CA ALA A 527 30.27 -0.84 38.10
C ALA A 527 31.58 -0.07 38.29
N GLU A 528 31.55 1.27 38.23
CA GLU A 528 32.69 2.13 38.51
C GLU A 528 33.28 1.87 39.92
N MET A 529 32.41 1.86 40.94
CA MET A 529 32.80 1.55 42.32
C MET A 529 33.43 0.15 42.41
N ARG A 530 32.81 -0.86 41.78
CA ARG A 530 33.29 -2.24 41.77
C ARG A 530 34.66 -2.35 41.09
N LEU A 531 34.88 -1.68 39.96
CA LEU A 531 36.15 -1.61 39.25
C LEU A 531 37.24 -0.94 40.11
N CYS A 532 36.94 0.17 40.77
CA CYS A 532 37.89 0.86 41.66
C CYS A 532 38.29 -0.03 42.85
N ARG A 533 37.31 -0.68 43.50
CA ARG A 533 37.56 -1.61 44.61
C ARG A 533 38.39 -2.81 44.16
N TRP A 534 38.10 -3.37 42.99
CA TRP A 534 38.87 -4.48 42.44
C TRP A 534 40.31 -4.06 42.10
N ALA A 535 40.48 -2.91 41.42
CA ALA A 535 41.78 -2.39 41.01
C ALA A 535 42.68 -2.06 42.21
N ARG A 536 42.10 -1.72 43.36
CA ARG A 536 42.86 -1.50 44.61
C ARG A 536 43.64 -2.74 45.08
N TYR A 537 43.13 -3.94 44.82
CA TYR A 537 43.74 -5.19 45.28
C TYR A 537 44.43 -5.98 44.16
N HIS A 538 43.99 -5.80 42.91
CA HIS A 538 44.43 -6.63 41.77
C HIS A 538 44.97 -5.81 40.59
N GLY A 539 44.79 -4.49 40.59
CA GLY A 539 45.18 -3.62 39.49
C GLY A 539 46.61 -3.09 39.64
N GLU A 540 47.19 -2.71 38.51
CA GLU A 540 48.39 -1.88 38.46
C GLU A 540 48.11 -0.50 39.09
N VAL A 541 49.16 0.14 39.64
CA VAL A 541 49.05 1.43 40.34
C VAL A 541 48.51 2.51 39.38
N GLU A 542 48.98 2.48 38.14
CA GLU A 542 48.62 3.38 37.05
C GLU A 542 47.12 3.26 36.70
N LEU A 543 46.60 2.03 36.72
CA LEU A 543 45.20 1.75 36.43
C LEU A 543 44.28 2.27 37.54
N LEU A 544 44.63 2.00 38.81
CA LEU A 544 43.87 2.52 39.94
C LEU A 544 43.89 4.06 39.97
N SER A 545 45.06 4.67 39.75
CA SER A 545 45.20 6.13 39.72
C SER A 545 44.32 6.75 38.62
N SER A 546 44.29 6.13 37.44
CA SER A 546 43.47 6.56 36.30
C SER A 546 41.97 6.41 36.55
N LEU A 547 41.54 5.29 37.14
CA LEU A 547 40.14 5.10 37.55
C LEU A 547 39.71 6.13 38.60
N LEU A 548 40.55 6.39 39.60
CA LEU A 548 40.30 7.43 40.60
C LEU A 548 40.20 8.82 39.97
N ALA A 549 41.01 9.13 38.96
CA ALA A 549 40.97 10.43 38.30
C ALA A 549 39.60 10.70 37.64
N ILE A 550 39.00 9.69 37.00
CA ILE A 550 37.72 9.82 36.29
C ILE A 550 36.48 9.52 37.14
N SER A 551 36.65 8.98 38.35
CA SER A 551 35.53 8.43 39.10
C SER A 551 34.55 9.49 39.62
N SER A 552 33.26 9.15 39.57
CA SER A 552 32.13 9.95 40.04
C SER A 552 31.65 9.43 41.40
N ILE A 553 32.53 9.48 42.42
CA ILE A 553 32.37 8.83 43.73
C ILE A 553 31.06 9.23 44.43
N ASP A 554 30.59 10.46 44.24
CA ASP A 554 29.34 10.95 44.83
C ASP A 554 28.12 10.10 44.42
N CYS A 555 28.18 9.52 43.22
CA CYS A 555 27.11 8.72 42.63
C CYS A 555 27.18 7.24 43.03
N TRP A 556 28.19 6.82 43.79
CA TRP A 556 28.34 5.41 44.17
C TRP A 556 27.24 4.96 45.13
N PRO A 557 26.71 3.73 45.00
CA PRO A 557 25.68 3.19 45.87
C PRO A 557 26.27 2.64 47.18
N THR A 558 26.97 3.49 47.93
CA THR A 558 27.60 3.13 49.21
C THR A 558 27.39 4.23 50.25
N ASP A 559 27.74 3.95 51.50
CA ASP A 559 27.54 4.89 52.60
C ASP A 559 28.49 6.10 52.50
N SER A 560 28.18 7.14 53.25
CA SER A 560 28.93 8.40 53.23
C SER A 560 30.36 8.26 53.77
N GLU A 561 30.63 7.27 54.61
CA GLU A 561 31.97 7.05 55.18
C GLU A 561 32.92 6.46 54.12
N ASP A 562 32.45 5.46 53.38
CA ASP A 562 33.22 4.88 52.27
C ASP A 562 33.42 5.90 51.15
N LYS A 563 32.39 6.69 50.81
CA LYS A 563 32.54 7.81 49.84
C LYS A 563 33.62 8.79 50.28
N ALA A 564 33.62 9.21 51.54
CA ALA A 564 34.63 10.14 52.06
C ALA A 564 36.05 9.55 52.00
N TRP A 565 36.19 8.25 52.28
CA TRP A 565 37.48 7.55 52.15
C TRP A 565 37.98 7.58 50.70
N TRP A 566 37.13 7.23 49.73
CA TRP A 566 37.48 7.22 48.31
C TRP A 566 37.75 8.61 47.75
N GLN A 567 36.99 9.63 48.17
CA GLN A 567 37.25 11.03 47.82
C GLN A 567 38.63 11.47 48.33
N ASN A 568 39.02 11.06 49.54
CA ASN A 568 40.34 11.35 50.08
C ASN A 568 41.44 10.63 49.28
N ALA A 569 41.23 9.36 48.91
CA ALA A 569 42.14 8.61 48.04
C ALA A 569 42.31 9.30 46.68
N LYS A 570 41.21 9.77 46.08
CA LYS A 570 41.21 10.57 44.84
C LYS A 570 42.03 11.85 45.00
N GLN A 571 41.86 12.60 46.09
CA GLN A 571 42.62 13.84 46.32
C GLN A 571 44.13 13.62 46.47
N ARG A 572 44.56 12.50 47.07
CA ARG A 572 45.98 12.22 47.34
C ARG A 572 46.79 11.81 46.11
N GLY A 573 46.15 11.31 45.05
CA GLY A 573 46.87 10.64 43.96
C GLY A 573 46.11 10.49 42.65
N SER A 574 45.14 11.36 42.33
CA SER A 574 44.42 11.33 41.05
C SER A 574 45.23 11.98 39.93
N ARG A 575 46.10 11.18 39.30
CA ARG A 575 46.61 11.49 37.96
C ARG A 575 46.09 10.44 37.02
N PHE A 576 45.70 10.85 35.83
CA PHE A 576 45.36 9.87 34.81
C PHE A 576 46.64 9.46 34.10
N GLU A 577 47.02 8.20 34.26
CA GLU A 577 48.32 7.65 33.84
C GLU A 577 48.21 6.75 32.60
N LEU A 578 47.00 6.35 32.19
CA LEU A 578 46.75 5.62 30.93
C LEU A 578 46.80 6.54 29.68
N CYS A 579 47.61 7.61 29.71
CA CYS A 579 47.79 8.50 28.57
C CYS A 579 48.77 7.89 27.56
N PHE A 580 48.53 8.09 26.27
CA PHE A 580 49.45 7.61 25.23
C PHE A 580 49.38 8.46 23.96
N ASP A 581 50.46 8.41 23.18
CA ASP A 581 50.51 9.09 21.88
C ASP A 581 49.67 8.35 20.84
N PRO A 582 48.93 9.08 19.98
CA PRO A 582 48.17 8.45 18.92
C PRO A 582 49.13 7.85 17.88
N ARG A 583 48.74 6.71 17.29
CA ARG A 583 49.47 6.14 16.16
C ARG A 583 48.98 6.82 14.88
N PRO A 584 49.88 7.30 14.00
CA PRO A 584 49.49 7.94 12.75
C PRO A 584 48.64 6.97 11.92
N SER A 585 47.41 7.36 11.64
CA SER A 585 46.48 6.57 10.83
C SER A 585 45.56 7.52 10.07
N PHE A 586 45.35 7.24 8.79
CA PHE A 586 44.51 8.04 7.91
C PHE A 586 43.28 7.22 7.53
N VAL A 587 42.11 7.86 7.56
CA VAL A 587 40.84 7.29 7.07
C VAL A 587 40.18 8.28 6.14
N ALA A 588 39.87 7.81 4.93
CA ALA A 588 38.97 8.53 4.04
C ALA A 588 37.54 8.47 4.61
N LEU A 589 37.10 9.55 5.26
CA LEU A 589 35.72 9.67 5.74
C LEU A 589 34.79 9.90 4.56
N THR A 590 33.66 9.20 4.52
CA THR A 590 32.59 9.48 3.55
C THR A 590 31.62 10.54 4.12
N PRO A 591 30.87 11.26 3.26
CA PRO A 591 29.88 12.26 3.71
C PRO A 591 28.89 11.75 4.76
N ASP A 592 28.38 10.52 4.61
CA ASP A 592 27.46 9.90 5.58
C ASP A 592 28.10 9.69 6.96
N ARG A 593 29.40 9.37 6.99
CA ARG A 593 30.13 9.16 8.24
C ARG A 593 30.45 10.46 8.94
N VAL A 594 30.81 11.51 8.19
CA VAL A 594 30.97 12.85 8.75
C VAL A 594 29.64 13.35 9.33
N LEU A 595 28.53 13.15 8.62
CA LEU A 595 27.20 13.51 9.13
C LEU A 595 26.85 12.71 10.40
N ALA A 596 27.12 11.41 10.43
CA ALA A 596 26.84 10.57 11.60
C ALA A 596 27.61 11.05 12.84
N LEU A 597 28.91 11.37 12.69
CA LEU A 597 29.74 11.92 13.77
C LEU A 597 29.26 13.30 14.21
N ALA A 598 28.88 14.16 13.28
CA ALA A 598 28.33 15.48 13.58
C ALA A 598 27.00 15.39 14.35
N LEU A 599 26.11 14.48 13.95
CA LEU A 599 24.83 14.25 14.65
C LEU A 599 25.03 13.60 16.02
N ALA A 600 25.98 12.67 16.17
CA ALA A 600 26.35 12.12 17.48
C ALA A 600 26.86 13.22 18.43
N LEU A 601 27.69 14.15 17.92
CA LEU A 601 28.13 15.33 18.69
C LEU A 601 26.96 16.27 19.05
N VAL A 602 25.97 16.41 18.17
CA VAL A 602 24.74 17.17 18.47
C VAL A 602 23.96 16.51 19.61
N ASP A 603 23.79 15.18 19.56
CA ASP A 603 23.05 14.36 20.53
C ASP A 603 23.72 14.35 21.91
N HIS A 604 25.01 14.01 21.97
CA HIS A 604 25.72 13.83 23.26
C HIS A 604 26.29 15.12 23.83
N GLY A 605 26.47 16.16 22.99
CA GLY A 605 27.08 17.44 23.37
C GLY A 605 28.61 17.47 23.29
N THR A 606 29.25 16.31 23.41
CA THR A 606 30.69 16.10 23.21
C THR A 606 30.94 14.90 22.32
N LEU A 607 32.08 14.88 21.62
CA LEU A 607 32.53 13.76 20.82
C LEU A 607 33.83 13.21 21.39
N GLY A 608 33.81 11.97 21.85
CA GLY A 608 34.99 11.23 22.29
C GLY A 608 35.52 10.31 21.20
N TRP A 609 36.81 9.97 21.28
CA TRP A 609 37.43 9.03 20.33
C TRP A 609 36.82 7.63 20.36
N VAL A 610 36.24 7.21 21.50
CA VAL A 610 35.48 5.95 21.62
C VAL A 610 34.19 5.99 20.79
N THR A 611 33.39 7.05 20.91
CA THR A 611 32.20 7.28 20.06
C THR A 611 32.59 7.33 18.59
N VAL A 612 33.67 8.05 18.23
CA VAL A 612 34.16 8.10 16.84
C VAL A 612 34.40 6.69 16.29
N ASN A 613 35.13 5.87 17.05
CA ASN A 613 35.38 4.49 16.66
C ASN A 613 34.07 3.68 16.52
N ARG A 614 33.14 3.80 17.47
CA ARG A 614 31.85 3.08 17.41
C ARG A 614 31.00 3.50 16.20
N THR A 615 30.96 4.78 15.86
CA THR A 615 30.25 5.30 14.68
C THR A 615 30.87 4.86 13.36
N LEU A 616 32.21 4.85 13.33
CA LEU A 616 32.98 4.35 12.20
C LEU A 616 33.11 2.82 12.17
N ARG A 617 32.60 2.15 13.22
CA ARG A 617 32.59 0.69 13.40
C ARG A 617 33.99 0.07 13.53
N TYR A 618 34.90 0.80 14.15
CA TYR A 618 36.20 0.32 14.62
C TYR A 618 36.16 0.01 16.12
N GLN A 619 37.22 -0.66 16.59
CA GLN A 619 37.41 -0.93 18.01
C GLN A 619 37.26 0.32 18.83
N ALA A 620 36.52 0.24 19.92
CA ALA A 620 36.38 1.35 20.88
C ALA A 620 37.75 1.98 21.22
N CYS A 621 38.81 1.17 21.33
CA CYS A 621 40.16 1.60 21.66
C CYS A 621 41.13 1.77 20.45
N ALA A 622 40.66 1.82 19.20
CA ALA A 622 41.52 2.05 18.04
C ALA A 622 42.08 3.49 18.00
N HIS A 623 43.33 3.66 17.55
CA HIS A 623 43.96 4.99 17.47
C HIS A 623 43.46 5.81 16.27
N ILE A 624 42.72 5.17 15.37
CA ILE A 624 42.20 5.76 14.13
C ILE A 624 41.32 6.99 14.35
N ALA A 625 40.60 7.02 15.47
CA ALA A 625 39.81 8.18 15.87
C ALA A 625 40.64 9.44 16.11
N ALA A 626 41.93 9.33 16.42
CA ALA A 626 42.78 10.50 16.65
C ALA A 626 42.93 11.35 15.37
N GLY A 627 43.25 10.71 14.24
CA GLY A 627 43.34 11.40 12.96
C GLY A 627 41.97 11.93 12.49
N VAL A 628 40.90 11.19 12.75
CA VAL A 628 39.53 11.63 12.45
C VAL A 628 39.16 12.88 13.26
N LEU A 629 39.45 12.92 14.55
CA LEU A 629 39.18 14.09 15.41
C LEU A 629 39.97 15.32 14.97
N GLU A 630 41.20 15.14 14.49
CA GLU A 630 42.00 16.21 13.88
C GLU A 630 41.33 16.72 12.59
N THR A 631 40.96 15.84 11.66
CA THR A 631 40.22 16.21 10.45
C THR A 631 38.91 16.96 10.76
N LEU A 632 38.15 16.51 11.76
CA LEU A 632 36.92 17.18 12.18
C LEU A 632 37.18 18.54 12.82
N ALA A 633 38.33 18.71 13.49
CA ALA A 633 38.74 19.99 14.07
C ALA A 633 39.11 20.99 12.98
N ASP A 634 39.87 20.55 11.98
CA ASP A 634 40.24 21.34 10.79
C ASP A 634 39.01 21.77 9.98
N ALA A 635 38.02 20.88 9.88
CA ALA A 635 36.72 21.19 9.27
C ALA A 635 35.85 22.16 10.11
N GLY A 636 36.24 22.45 11.35
CA GLY A 636 35.50 23.28 12.30
C GLY A 636 34.22 22.62 12.84
N ILE A 637 34.10 21.28 12.71
CA ILE A 637 32.98 20.49 13.22
C ILE A 637 33.12 20.30 14.74
N VAL A 638 34.34 20.08 15.21
CA VAL A 638 34.67 20.01 16.64
C VAL A 638 35.63 21.12 17.06
N THR A 639 35.61 21.46 18.34
CA THR A 639 36.68 22.23 19.00
C THR A 639 37.50 21.25 19.84
N PRO A 640 38.81 21.11 19.58
CA PRO A 640 39.65 20.17 20.31
C PRO A 640 39.84 20.60 21.76
N ALA A 641 39.96 19.60 22.64
CA ALA A 641 40.36 19.84 24.01
C ALA A 641 41.77 20.45 24.08
N GLN A 642 42.09 21.11 25.19
CA GLN A 642 43.40 21.74 25.39
C GLN A 642 44.28 20.89 26.31
N GLY A 643 45.59 20.92 26.06
CA GLY A 643 46.61 20.27 26.91
C GLY A 643 47.21 18.99 26.31
N SER A 644 48.12 18.37 27.06
CA SER A 644 48.78 17.11 26.65
C SER A 644 47.75 15.98 26.53
N TYR A 645 47.87 15.18 25.48
CA TYR A 645 46.96 14.07 25.20
C TYR A 645 45.49 14.51 25.05
N ALA A 646 45.27 15.73 24.52
CA ALA A 646 43.96 16.30 24.27
C ALA A 646 43.06 15.41 23.40
N TRP A 647 43.65 14.63 22.50
CA TRP A 647 42.92 13.69 21.65
C TRP A 647 42.15 12.62 22.45
N GLN A 648 42.60 12.28 23.68
CA GLN A 648 41.91 11.34 24.58
C GLN A 648 40.81 12.00 25.43
N LEU A 649 40.61 13.32 25.29
CA LEU A 649 39.60 14.09 26.03
C LEU A 649 38.35 14.35 25.16
N PRO A 650 37.22 14.72 25.77
CA PRO A 650 36.00 15.04 25.02
C PRO A 650 36.20 16.29 24.16
N HIS A 651 35.81 16.22 22.90
CA HIS A 651 35.80 17.36 21.98
C HIS A 651 34.42 18.01 21.97
N PHE A 652 34.36 19.34 21.85
CA PHE A 652 33.11 20.10 21.96
C PHE A 652 32.60 20.54 20.59
N LYS A 653 31.35 21.03 20.53
CA LYS A 653 30.75 21.58 19.31
C LYS A 653 31.65 22.67 18.70
N GLY A 654 32.00 22.50 17.43
CA GLY A 654 32.79 23.45 16.66
C GLY A 654 31.92 24.56 16.05
N PRO A 655 32.54 25.65 15.56
CA PRO A 655 31.83 26.81 15.02
C PRO A 655 31.08 26.53 13.71
N ARG A 656 31.47 25.50 12.95
CA ARG A 656 30.86 25.14 11.67
C ARG A 656 29.93 23.92 11.76
N LEU A 657 29.74 23.33 12.94
CA LEU A 657 28.94 22.11 13.12
C LEU A 657 27.56 22.19 12.43
N GLN A 658 26.84 23.29 12.63
CA GLN A 658 25.50 23.48 12.08
C GLN A 658 25.50 23.52 10.54
N GLU A 659 26.47 24.21 9.94
CA GLU A 659 26.65 24.29 8.49
C GLU A 659 26.81 22.89 7.87
N TRP A 660 27.67 22.07 8.51
CA TRP A 660 27.93 20.70 8.07
C TRP A 660 26.70 19.80 8.20
N VAL A 661 26.01 19.86 9.35
CA VAL A 661 24.79 19.05 9.57
C VAL A 661 23.71 19.41 8.57
N GLU A 662 23.42 20.69 8.36
CA GLU A 662 22.36 21.15 7.45
C GLU A 662 22.66 20.75 6.01
N ARG A 663 23.90 20.98 5.55
CA ARG A 663 24.27 20.72 4.15
C ARG A 663 24.36 19.24 3.83
N LEU A 664 25.00 18.45 4.70
CA LEU A 664 25.10 17.01 4.49
C LEU A 664 23.73 16.34 4.62
N SER A 665 22.90 16.73 5.60
CA SER A 665 21.55 16.17 5.76
C SER A 665 20.69 16.45 4.54
N ASP A 666 20.70 17.67 3.99
CA ASP A 666 19.91 18.01 2.80
C ASP A 666 20.34 17.20 1.57
N VAL A 667 21.65 17.19 1.27
CA VAL A 667 22.15 16.48 0.08
C VAL A 667 21.92 14.98 0.19
N ILE A 668 22.21 14.37 1.34
CA ILE A 668 21.99 12.94 1.56
C ILE A 668 20.49 12.62 1.53
N HIS A 669 19.63 13.49 2.09
CA HIS A 669 18.19 13.26 2.06
C HIS A 669 17.59 13.30 0.65
N ARG A 670 18.15 14.12 -0.25
CA ARG A 670 17.72 14.21 -1.64
C ARG A 670 18.30 13.09 -2.50
N LYS A 671 19.60 12.82 -2.39
CA LYS A 671 20.35 11.98 -3.32
C LYS A 671 20.72 10.59 -2.78
N GLY A 672 20.59 10.36 -1.47
CA GLY A 672 21.10 9.16 -0.81
C GLY A 672 22.60 9.22 -0.57
N LEU A 673 23.29 8.09 -0.76
CA LEU A 673 24.74 8.01 -0.58
C LEU A 673 25.46 8.74 -1.71
N VAL A 674 26.22 9.77 -1.36
CA VAL A 674 27.03 10.57 -2.28
C VAL A 674 28.49 10.59 -1.85
N GLY A 675 29.39 10.79 -2.81
CA GLY A 675 30.81 11.03 -2.57
C GLY A 675 31.13 12.52 -2.40
N TRP A 676 32.39 12.82 -2.08
CA TRP A 676 32.89 14.20 -2.05
C TRP A 676 33.05 14.82 -3.44
N ASP A 677 32.97 14.02 -4.49
CA ASP A 677 32.94 14.46 -5.90
C ASP A 677 31.61 15.09 -6.31
N ASP A 678 30.55 14.95 -5.48
CA ASP A 678 29.28 15.64 -5.72
C ASP A 678 29.48 17.17 -5.72
N THR A 679 28.97 17.83 -6.75
CA THR A 679 29.13 19.28 -6.96
C THR A 679 28.63 20.15 -5.82
N GLU A 680 27.69 19.66 -5.00
CA GLU A 680 27.15 20.39 -3.85
C GLU A 680 28.00 20.23 -2.58
N LEU A 681 28.83 19.18 -2.53
CA LEU A 681 29.70 18.83 -1.41
C LEU A 681 31.19 19.03 -1.68
N CYS A 682 31.64 19.18 -2.92
CA CYS A 682 33.06 19.23 -3.27
C CYS A 682 33.88 20.25 -2.46
N LYS A 683 33.35 21.45 -2.26
CA LYS A 683 33.99 22.50 -1.43
C LYS A 683 34.11 22.13 0.05
N LEU A 684 33.12 21.39 0.57
CA LEU A 684 33.22 20.83 1.92
C LEU A 684 34.26 19.71 1.94
N GLY A 685 34.22 18.83 0.93
CA GLY A 685 35.18 17.74 0.74
C GLY A 685 36.63 18.18 0.73
N GLU A 686 36.96 19.32 0.11
CA GLU A 686 38.33 19.90 0.12
C GLU A 686 38.89 20.07 1.55
N THR A 687 38.04 20.42 2.53
CA THR A 687 38.47 20.59 3.93
C THR A 687 38.63 19.28 4.69
N ILE A 688 37.91 18.22 4.29
CA ILE A 688 38.00 16.89 4.93
C ILE A 688 39.09 16.04 4.28
N LEU A 689 39.27 16.17 2.97
CA LEU A 689 40.21 15.37 2.19
C LEU A 689 41.66 15.89 2.32
N GLY A 690 41.88 17.20 2.54
CA GLY A 690 43.21 17.79 2.69
C GLY A 690 44.19 17.44 1.56
N ASP A 691 45.50 17.62 1.79
CA ASP A 691 46.58 17.10 0.95
C ASP A 691 46.76 15.57 1.19
N ALA A 692 45.69 14.78 1.05
CA ALA A 692 45.82 13.32 1.14
C ALA A 692 46.88 12.83 0.14
N PRO A 693 47.95 12.12 0.59
CA PRO A 693 49.01 11.68 -0.30
C PRO A 693 48.47 10.64 -1.27
N GLY A 694 48.31 11.03 -2.53
CA GLY A 694 47.76 10.18 -3.59
C GLY A 694 46.24 10.25 -3.62
N GLY A 695 45.70 11.01 -4.58
CA GLY A 695 44.26 11.20 -4.72
C GLY A 695 43.46 9.91 -4.63
N GLY A 696 42.51 9.87 -3.69
CA GLY A 696 41.31 9.05 -3.78
C GLY A 696 41.45 7.53 -3.83
N GLU A 697 42.62 6.93 -3.53
CA GLU A 697 42.69 5.48 -3.35
C GLU A 697 42.42 5.11 -1.88
N ALA A 698 41.48 4.18 -1.70
CA ALA A 698 41.14 3.61 -0.40
C ALA A 698 42.39 2.97 0.21
N VAL A 699 42.99 3.64 1.20
CA VAL A 699 44.03 3.05 2.04
C VAL A 699 43.39 1.84 2.73
N ALA A 700 44.01 0.67 2.57
CA ALA A 700 43.56 -0.55 3.24
C ALA A 700 43.42 -0.29 4.75
N PRO A 701 42.38 -0.84 5.41
CA PRO A 701 42.19 -0.64 6.84
C PRO A 701 43.46 -1.02 7.60
N VAL A 702 43.78 -0.27 8.67
CA VAL A 702 44.93 -0.57 9.53
C VAL A 702 44.62 -1.86 10.32
N VAL A 703 44.91 -3.00 9.72
CA VAL A 703 44.57 -4.35 10.22
C VAL A 703 45.18 -4.63 11.61
N ASP A 704 46.33 -4.03 11.93
CA ASP A 704 47.09 -4.23 13.18
C ASP A 704 46.43 -3.63 14.43
N GLU A 705 45.38 -2.80 14.28
CA GLU A 705 44.64 -2.21 15.40
C GLU A 705 43.21 -2.74 15.51
N MET A 706 42.93 -3.88 14.90
CA MET A 706 41.61 -4.50 14.87
C MET A 706 41.60 -5.80 15.70
N ASP A 707 40.67 -5.90 16.64
CA ASP A 707 40.32 -7.11 17.36
C ASP A 707 39.63 -7.99 16.31
N GLU A 708 39.96 -9.27 16.26
CA GLU A 708 39.57 -10.17 15.16
C GLU A 708 38.06 -10.14 14.91
N LEU A 709 37.26 -9.87 15.96
CA LEU A 709 35.83 -9.63 15.85
C LEU A 709 35.49 -8.35 15.07
N GLU A 710 36.12 -7.23 15.39
CA GLU A 710 35.84 -5.92 14.82
C GLU A 710 36.28 -5.86 13.35
N LEU A 711 37.36 -6.59 13.01
CA LEU A 711 37.77 -6.91 11.64
C LEU A 711 36.73 -7.75 10.91
N LEU A 712 36.28 -8.87 11.49
CA LEU A 712 35.23 -9.71 10.91
C LEU A 712 33.88 -8.96 10.78
N MET A 713 33.58 -8.04 11.70
CA MET A 713 32.38 -7.19 11.71
C MET A 713 32.44 -6.08 10.65
N ALA A 714 33.61 -5.50 10.41
CA ALA A 714 33.85 -4.52 9.35
C ALA A 714 33.85 -5.20 7.98
N GLU A 715 34.53 -6.35 7.83
CA GLU A 715 34.58 -7.14 6.59
C GLU A 715 33.22 -7.72 6.21
N HIS A 716 32.46 -8.30 7.15
CA HIS A 716 31.13 -8.85 6.84
C HIS A 716 30.15 -7.75 6.40
N ARG A 717 30.16 -6.59 7.07
CA ARG A 717 29.23 -5.49 6.74
C ARG A 717 29.68 -4.70 5.51
N HIS A 718 30.98 -4.54 5.29
CA HIS A 718 31.52 -4.06 4.02
C HIS A 718 31.17 -5.02 2.88
N ALA A 719 31.34 -6.33 3.05
CA ALA A 719 30.95 -7.34 2.07
C ALA A 719 29.44 -7.35 1.81
N MET A 720 28.59 -7.13 2.82
CA MET A 720 27.14 -6.99 2.65
C MET A 720 26.76 -5.70 1.91
N ARG A 721 27.39 -4.56 2.25
CA ARG A 721 27.20 -3.28 1.55
C ARG A 721 27.65 -3.37 0.10
N VAL A 722 28.83 -3.93 -0.16
CA VAL A 722 29.39 -4.13 -1.52
C VAL A 722 28.55 -5.11 -2.33
N ARG A 723 28.18 -6.26 -1.77
CA ARG A 723 27.34 -7.26 -2.44
C ARG A 723 25.94 -6.72 -2.75
N ARG A 724 25.35 -5.91 -1.86
CA ARG A 724 24.03 -5.31 -2.08
C ARG A 724 24.05 -4.13 -3.04
N LEU A 725 25.10 -3.30 -3.01
CA LEU A 725 25.34 -2.31 -4.06
C LEU A 725 25.45 -3.01 -5.42
N GLN A 726 26.19 -4.12 -5.51
CA GLN A 726 26.27 -4.95 -6.72
C GLN A 726 24.91 -5.57 -7.11
N GLU A 727 24.09 -6.02 -6.15
CA GLU A 727 22.73 -6.53 -6.42
C GLU A 727 21.75 -5.43 -6.86
N GLN A 728 21.86 -4.20 -6.33
CA GLN A 728 21.08 -3.04 -6.78
C GLN A 728 21.48 -2.59 -8.19
N PHE A 729 22.78 -2.57 -8.51
CA PHE A 729 23.26 -2.28 -9.86
C PHE A 729 22.84 -3.35 -10.89
N ASN A 730 22.83 -4.64 -10.49
CA ASN A 730 22.39 -5.72 -11.36
C ASN A 730 20.86 -5.87 -11.43
N GLY A 731 20.11 -5.32 -10.47
CA GLY A 731 18.64 -5.31 -10.44
C GLY A 731 18.00 -4.13 -11.17
N ALA A 732 18.79 -3.15 -11.63
CA ALA A 732 18.31 -2.04 -12.45
C ALA A 732 18.13 -2.42 -13.95
N ASP A 733 18.68 -3.56 -14.37
CA ASP A 733 18.56 -4.13 -15.72
C ASP A 733 17.48 -5.23 -15.84
N ALA A 734 16.61 -5.40 -14.83
CA ALA A 734 15.48 -6.34 -14.83
C ALA A 734 14.16 -5.64 -14.43
#